data_AF-A0A3B5AFF2-F1
#
_entry.id   AF-A0A3B5AFF2-F1
#
_cell.length_a   1.000
_cell.length_b   1.000
_cell.length_c   1.000
_cell.angle_alpha   90.00
_cell.angle_beta   90.00
_cell.angle_gamma   90.00
#
_symmetry.space_group_name_H-M   'P 1'
#
loop_
_entity.id
_entity.type
_entity.pdbx_description
1 polymer ?
#
loop_
_entity_poly.entity_id
_entity_poly.type
_entity_poly.pdbx_seq_one_letter_code
_entity_poly.pdbx_strand_id
1 'polypeptide(L)'
;MSKRLRNTEVCADCGVPEPRWASVNRGVLICDECCSVHRSLGRHSSQVRHLTHTPWPPTQLQMVQTLYSNGANSIWEHSLLDPASVMSGKRKANPQDKLHPNKSEFIKAKYQMLAFVHRMPCREDDSSTAKDLSKQLHSSVRTGNLETCLRLLSLGAQANFFHPEKGNTPLHVAAKAGQVSQAELLTVYGADPGAPDSNGKTPIDYAREAGQHDLADRLVEIQYELTDRLAFYLCGRKPDHKNGQHFIVPQMADSSLDLSELAKAAKKKLQSLSNHLFEELAMDVYDEVDRRETDAVWLATQNHSTLVTETTVVPFLPVNPEYSSTRNQGRQKLARFNAHEFATLVIDILSDAKRRQQGNSTASPKDNVELILKSVAVRHCSDSQDNDQPDYDSVASDEDTDQELPSSKGDRTKSLDSDLSDGPITMQEYMEVKNALSMSEAKIQQLMKANNNLSDELRLMQKKLHSLQSENSSLRRQVTTNIYQIPSGTDYPDPSSPSALKRRQSARASRPMSMYETGSGLKPYLPKGETPYPEEGLPTLQPFPPHTERGAFVTTSSSLPSFPSTLSWSKDDSAQKASKLEKQSSMPESDYDNTFNDSEMDDSGFSRRGRLRSSGWLGEGSSIPELDDLEMESDPTLPSTEDVIRKTEQITKNIQELLRAAQENKHDSFIPCSERIHVAVTEMAALFPKKPRSETVRGSLRLLTSSACRLQGECRKAVPSEGGPGPDMQLVTQQVIQCAYDIAKAAKQLVTITTKENTN
;
A
#
# COMPACT_ATOMS: atom_id res chain seq x y z
N MET A 1 8.15 -50.48 2.70
CA MET A 1 9.42 -50.09 3.35
C MET A 1 9.32 -48.61 3.73
N SER A 2 9.76 -48.22 4.94
CA SER A 2 9.63 -46.83 5.40
C SER A 2 10.86 -46.01 5.01
N LYS A 3 10.71 -45.06 4.07
CA LYS A 3 11.78 -44.10 3.73
C LYS A 3 11.90 -43.04 4.85
N ARG A 4 12.89 -43.21 5.72
CA ARG A 4 13.33 -42.13 6.64
C ARG A 4 14.03 -41.03 5.83
N LEU A 5 13.28 -40.00 5.43
CA LEU A 5 13.81 -38.69 5.05
C LEU A 5 12.95 -37.60 5.69
N ARG A 6 13.21 -37.31 6.98
CA ARG A 6 12.85 -36.01 7.56
C ARG A 6 13.94 -35.02 7.17
N ASN A 7 13.93 -34.56 5.92
CA ASN A 7 14.51 -33.26 5.64
C ASN A 7 13.58 -32.25 6.31
N THR A 8 13.98 -31.73 7.47
CA THR A 8 13.32 -30.55 8.05
C THR A 8 13.47 -29.44 7.02
N GLU A 9 12.36 -28.93 6.48
CA GLU A 9 12.43 -27.82 5.54
C GLU A 9 13.00 -26.60 6.27
N VAL A 10 14.00 -25.96 5.65
CA VAL A 10 14.74 -24.83 6.21
C VAL A 10 14.77 -23.67 5.21
N CYS A 11 14.67 -22.46 5.75
CA CYS A 11 14.85 -21.22 5.01
C CYS A 11 16.16 -21.25 4.22
N ALA A 12 16.05 -21.09 2.90
CA ALA A 12 17.16 -21.19 1.98
C ALA A 12 18.25 -20.13 2.21
N ASP A 13 17.99 -19.05 2.96
CA ASP A 13 18.92 -17.95 3.14
C ASP A 13 19.58 -17.91 4.53
N CYS A 14 18.87 -18.34 5.58
CA CYS A 14 19.38 -18.29 6.96
C CYS A 14 19.26 -19.60 7.75
N GLY A 15 18.73 -20.68 7.18
CA GLY A 15 18.66 -21.99 7.84
C GLY A 15 17.60 -22.16 8.94
N VAL A 16 16.76 -21.13 9.20
CA VAL A 16 15.60 -21.23 10.10
C VAL A 16 14.67 -22.38 9.65
N PRO A 17 14.29 -23.33 10.52
CA PRO A 17 13.36 -24.40 10.17
C PRO A 17 11.94 -23.89 9.94
N GLU A 18 11.12 -24.69 9.25
CA GLU A 18 9.70 -24.42 8.96
C GLU A 18 9.46 -23.08 8.22
N PRO A 19 10.09 -22.88 7.04
CA PRO A 19 9.83 -21.71 6.19
C PRO A 19 8.37 -21.65 5.77
N ARG A 20 7.74 -20.47 5.88
CA ARG A 20 6.29 -20.27 5.62
C ARG A 20 5.99 -19.65 4.25
N TRP A 21 7.04 -19.20 3.56
CA TRP A 21 6.99 -18.50 2.28
C TRP A 21 7.85 -19.18 1.22
N ALA A 22 7.56 -18.91 -0.05
CA ALA A 22 8.36 -19.36 -1.18
C ALA A 22 8.73 -18.19 -2.09
N SER A 23 9.92 -18.27 -2.70
CA SER A 23 10.33 -17.44 -3.84
C SER A 23 10.19 -18.29 -5.11
N VAL A 24 9.08 -18.09 -5.84
CA VAL A 24 8.60 -19.00 -6.91
C VAL A 24 9.62 -19.09 -8.05
N ASN A 25 10.09 -17.94 -8.56
CA ASN A 25 11.09 -17.88 -9.64
C ASN A 25 12.48 -18.35 -9.21
N ARG A 26 12.79 -18.40 -7.92
CA ARG A 26 14.09 -18.90 -7.42
C ARG A 26 14.05 -20.37 -6.99
N GLY A 27 12.87 -21.00 -6.92
CA GLY A 27 12.72 -22.40 -6.54
C GLY A 27 13.11 -22.70 -5.08
N VAL A 28 12.85 -21.77 -4.16
CA VAL A 28 13.29 -21.88 -2.74
C VAL A 28 12.22 -21.50 -1.74
N LEU A 29 12.29 -22.11 -0.55
CA LEU A 29 11.47 -21.79 0.61
C LEU A 29 12.23 -20.86 1.58
N ILE A 30 11.54 -19.87 2.14
CA ILE A 30 12.12 -18.82 3.00
C ILE A 30 11.26 -18.57 4.25
N CYS A 31 11.89 -18.18 5.36
CA CYS A 31 11.19 -17.76 6.57
C CYS A 31 10.73 -16.29 6.45
N ASP A 32 9.89 -15.85 7.38
CA ASP A 32 9.31 -14.51 7.42
C ASP A 32 10.36 -13.39 7.37
N GLU A 33 11.38 -13.41 8.23
CA GLU A 33 12.44 -12.39 8.22
C GLU A 33 13.15 -12.27 6.86
N CYS A 34 13.38 -13.38 6.16
CA CYS A 34 13.96 -13.35 4.82
C CYS A 34 12.92 -12.86 3.78
N CYS A 35 11.65 -13.23 3.95
CA CYS A 35 10.54 -12.78 3.12
C CYS A 35 10.36 -11.25 3.12
N SER A 36 10.51 -10.54 4.25
CA SER A 36 10.38 -9.07 4.23
C SER A 36 11.51 -8.37 3.47
N VAL A 37 12.72 -8.94 3.47
CA VAL A 37 13.80 -8.49 2.56
C VAL A 37 13.45 -8.81 1.10
N HIS A 38 12.98 -10.02 0.79
CA HIS A 38 12.59 -10.40 -0.58
C HIS A 38 11.48 -9.49 -1.15
N ARG A 39 10.48 -9.13 -0.35
CA ARG A 39 9.44 -8.14 -0.72
C ARG A 39 10.04 -6.78 -1.08
N SER A 40 11.10 -6.35 -0.38
CA SER A 40 11.82 -5.11 -0.71
C SER A 40 12.63 -5.16 -2.01
N LEU A 41 12.96 -6.35 -2.54
CA LEU A 41 13.64 -6.51 -3.83
C LEU A 41 12.67 -6.39 -5.02
N GLY A 42 11.39 -6.74 -4.82
CA GLY A 42 10.37 -6.73 -5.85
C GLY A 42 10.40 -7.93 -6.82
N ARG A 43 9.30 -8.09 -7.56
CA ARG A 43 8.97 -9.31 -8.33
C ARG A 43 10.00 -9.69 -9.41
N HIS A 44 10.69 -8.70 -9.98
CA HIS A 44 11.75 -8.91 -10.97
C HIS A 44 12.93 -9.72 -10.39
N SER A 45 13.20 -9.58 -9.09
CA SER A 45 14.21 -10.37 -8.38
C SER A 45 13.61 -11.58 -7.65
N SER A 46 12.48 -11.41 -6.96
CA SER A 46 11.82 -12.48 -6.22
C SER A 46 10.29 -12.36 -6.27
N GLN A 47 9.64 -13.37 -6.84
CA GLN A 47 8.18 -13.54 -6.82
C GLN A 47 7.80 -14.29 -5.54
N VAL A 48 7.25 -13.59 -4.55
CA VAL A 48 7.02 -14.12 -3.19
C VAL A 48 5.57 -14.62 -3.02
N ARG A 49 5.38 -15.81 -2.43
CA ARG A 49 4.04 -16.39 -2.18
C ARG A 49 4.01 -17.16 -0.84
N HIS A 50 2.96 -16.98 -0.04
CA HIS A 50 2.81 -17.70 1.24
C HIS A 50 2.30 -19.12 1.01
N LEU A 51 2.89 -20.12 1.67
CA LEU A 51 2.58 -21.55 1.46
C LEU A 51 1.12 -21.93 1.84
N THR A 52 0.63 -21.50 3.00
CA THR A 52 -0.75 -21.82 3.46
C THR A 52 -1.80 -20.70 3.27
N HIS A 53 -1.42 -19.41 3.40
CA HIS A 53 -2.37 -18.29 3.38
C HIS A 53 -2.73 -17.76 1.98
N THR A 54 -2.14 -18.30 0.90
CA THR A 54 -2.60 -18.02 -0.47
C THR A 54 -3.04 -19.33 -1.14
N PRO A 55 -4.08 -19.33 -1.98
CA PRO A 55 -4.42 -20.51 -2.78
C PRO A 55 -3.32 -20.75 -3.81
N TRP A 56 -2.87 -22.00 -3.96
CA TRP A 56 -1.86 -22.39 -4.94
C TRP A 56 -2.47 -23.27 -6.05
N PRO A 57 -2.08 -23.07 -7.33
CA PRO A 57 -2.18 -24.12 -8.33
C PRO A 57 -1.33 -25.33 -7.87
N PRO A 58 -1.87 -26.55 -7.77
CA PRO A 58 -1.13 -27.69 -7.22
C PRO A 58 0.16 -28.00 -7.98
N THR A 59 0.12 -27.84 -9.30
CA THR A 59 1.24 -28.01 -10.23
C THR A 59 2.37 -26.99 -10.00
N GLN A 60 2.02 -25.74 -9.68
CA GLN A 60 2.99 -24.68 -9.37
C GLN A 60 3.68 -24.93 -8.02
N LEU A 61 2.91 -25.34 -7.01
CA LEU A 61 3.48 -25.69 -5.70
C LEU A 61 4.40 -26.92 -5.82
N GLN A 62 3.97 -27.95 -6.57
CA GLN A 62 4.78 -29.13 -6.87
C GLN A 62 6.07 -28.76 -7.60
N MET A 63 6.04 -27.83 -8.57
CA MET A 63 7.23 -27.34 -9.27
C MET A 63 8.22 -26.68 -8.31
N VAL A 64 7.76 -25.78 -7.43
CA VAL A 64 8.61 -25.11 -6.42
C VAL A 64 9.18 -26.11 -5.40
N GLN A 65 8.37 -27.03 -4.88
CA GLN A 65 8.82 -28.09 -3.97
C GLN A 65 9.86 -29.00 -4.63
N THR A 66 9.66 -29.36 -5.89
CA THR A 66 10.58 -30.22 -6.66
C THR A 66 11.91 -29.50 -6.95
N LEU A 67 11.90 -28.19 -7.22
CA LEU A 67 13.13 -27.40 -7.33
C LEU A 67 13.89 -27.33 -5.99
N TYR A 68 13.18 -27.02 -4.91
CA TYR A 68 13.76 -26.93 -3.58
C TYR A 68 14.37 -28.26 -3.12
N SER A 69 13.63 -29.38 -3.27
CA SER A 69 14.09 -30.71 -2.86
C SER A 69 15.26 -31.25 -3.70
N ASN A 70 15.34 -30.84 -4.98
CA ASN A 70 16.49 -31.16 -5.85
C ASN A 70 17.63 -30.14 -5.73
N GLY A 71 17.60 -29.26 -4.72
CA GLY A 71 18.74 -28.41 -4.39
C GLY A 71 18.94 -27.21 -5.30
N ALA A 72 17.87 -26.61 -5.85
CA ALA A 72 17.92 -25.34 -6.61
C ALA A 72 18.72 -24.22 -5.91
N ASN A 73 18.74 -24.22 -4.58
CA ASN A 73 19.56 -23.30 -3.78
C ASN A 73 21.07 -23.39 -4.08
N SER A 74 21.57 -24.52 -4.60
CA SER A 74 22.98 -24.68 -5.02
C SER A 74 23.36 -23.81 -6.23
N ILE A 75 22.40 -23.38 -7.05
CA ILE A 75 22.64 -22.42 -8.14
C ILE A 75 22.97 -21.04 -7.54
N TRP A 76 22.20 -20.63 -6.53
CA TRP A 76 22.30 -19.32 -5.88
C TRP A 76 23.41 -19.25 -4.81
N GLU A 77 23.97 -20.37 -4.38
CA GLU A 77 25.00 -20.47 -3.34
C GLU A 77 26.25 -21.27 -3.79
N HIS A 78 26.46 -21.45 -5.10
CA HIS A 78 27.54 -22.28 -5.63
C HIS A 78 28.93 -21.93 -5.06
N SER A 79 29.25 -20.63 -4.97
CA SER A 79 30.52 -20.15 -4.41
C SER A 79 30.57 -20.15 -2.87
N LEU A 80 29.59 -20.76 -2.20
CA LEU A 80 29.59 -21.04 -0.75
C LEU A 80 29.65 -22.55 -0.46
N LEU A 81 29.46 -23.39 -1.49
CA LEU A 81 29.56 -24.85 -1.44
C LEU A 81 30.94 -25.37 -1.86
N ASP A 82 31.74 -24.54 -2.54
CA ASP A 82 33.13 -24.82 -2.91
C ASP A 82 34.06 -24.70 -1.68
N PRO A 83 34.78 -25.76 -1.26
CA PRO A 83 35.72 -25.70 -0.15
C PRO A 83 36.82 -24.63 -0.30
N ALA A 84 37.20 -24.26 -1.54
CA ALA A 84 38.24 -23.27 -1.80
C ALA A 84 37.80 -21.83 -1.48
N SER A 85 36.50 -21.52 -1.61
CA SER A 85 35.99 -20.16 -1.40
C SER A 85 35.63 -19.84 0.06
N VAL A 86 35.48 -20.86 0.92
CA VAL A 86 35.20 -20.70 2.37
C VAL A 86 36.23 -19.81 3.06
N MET A 87 37.48 -19.80 2.55
CA MET A 87 38.57 -18.95 3.05
C MET A 87 38.35 -17.44 2.82
N SER A 88 37.42 -17.03 1.96
CA SER A 88 37.24 -15.61 1.59
C SER A 88 36.36 -14.80 2.56
N GLY A 89 35.99 -15.35 3.72
CA GLY A 89 35.14 -14.69 4.72
C GLY A 89 33.66 -14.52 4.33
N LYS A 90 33.27 -14.90 3.10
CA LYS A 90 31.88 -14.94 2.63
C LYS A 90 31.12 -16.04 3.37
N ARG A 91 30.41 -15.69 4.45
CA ARG A 91 29.54 -16.61 5.19
C ARG A 91 28.06 -16.43 4.84
N LYS A 92 27.30 -17.52 4.93
CA LYS A 92 25.85 -17.49 4.94
C LYS A 92 25.32 -16.86 6.25
N ALA A 93 24.14 -16.23 6.19
CA ALA A 93 23.49 -15.73 7.39
C ALA A 93 23.02 -16.89 8.29
N ASN A 94 23.07 -16.70 9.60
CA ASN A 94 22.62 -17.70 10.59
C ASN A 94 21.16 -17.43 11.03
N PRO A 95 20.47 -18.41 11.65
CA PRO A 95 19.11 -18.21 12.15
C PRO A 95 19.01 -17.06 13.16
N GLN A 96 20.05 -16.87 13.97
CA GLN A 96 20.16 -15.84 15.02
C GLN A 96 20.82 -14.53 14.55
N ASP A 97 21.32 -14.44 13.32
CA ASP A 97 21.87 -13.18 12.79
C ASP A 97 20.73 -12.14 12.65
N LYS A 98 21.04 -10.86 12.87
CA LYS A 98 20.03 -9.79 12.78
C LYS A 98 19.49 -9.64 11.36
N LEU A 99 18.20 -9.27 11.24
CA LEU A 99 17.58 -8.92 9.96
C LEU A 99 18.39 -7.85 9.21
N HIS A 100 18.73 -6.76 9.90
CA HIS A 100 19.66 -5.73 9.43
C HIS A 100 20.91 -5.64 10.31
N PRO A 101 22.10 -5.45 9.72
CA PRO A 101 22.37 -5.53 8.28
C PRO A 101 22.38 -6.99 7.75
N ASN A 102 22.74 -7.96 8.60
CA ASN A 102 23.32 -9.24 8.20
C ASN A 102 22.47 -10.09 7.22
N LYS A 103 21.23 -10.42 7.56
CA LYS A 103 20.35 -11.21 6.66
C LYS A 103 20.03 -10.41 5.38
N SER A 104 19.80 -9.10 5.51
CA SER A 104 19.44 -8.24 4.38
C SER A 104 20.55 -8.06 3.34
N GLU A 105 21.80 -7.94 3.78
CA GLU A 105 22.97 -7.85 2.90
C GLU A 105 23.25 -9.18 2.22
N PHE A 106 23.14 -10.29 2.96
CA PHE A 106 23.30 -11.64 2.39
C PHE A 106 22.27 -11.91 1.27
N ILE A 107 20.99 -11.59 1.51
CA ILE A 107 19.90 -11.77 0.54
C ILE A 107 20.10 -10.90 -0.71
N LYS A 108 20.51 -9.63 -0.54
CA LYS A 108 20.85 -8.74 -1.66
C LYS A 108 22.06 -9.27 -2.44
N ALA A 109 23.13 -9.66 -1.76
CA ALA A 109 24.30 -10.27 -2.38
C ALA A 109 23.92 -11.52 -3.18
N LYS A 110 23.05 -12.38 -2.64
CA LYS A 110 22.63 -13.65 -3.23
C LYS A 110 21.75 -13.50 -4.48
N TYR A 111 20.70 -12.68 -4.43
CA TYR A 111 19.68 -12.64 -5.50
C TYR A 111 19.70 -11.39 -6.37
N GLN A 112 20.18 -10.25 -5.85
CA GLN A 112 20.26 -8.98 -6.59
C GLN A 112 21.65 -8.78 -7.21
N MET A 113 22.73 -9.08 -6.46
CA MET A 113 24.11 -8.98 -6.97
C MET A 113 24.63 -10.31 -7.56
N LEU A 114 23.90 -11.42 -7.37
CA LEU A 114 24.29 -12.78 -7.79
C LEU A 114 25.71 -13.19 -7.34
N ALA A 115 26.19 -12.67 -6.21
CA ALA A 115 27.59 -12.69 -5.76
C ALA A 115 28.17 -14.08 -5.39
N PHE A 116 27.36 -15.13 -5.51
CA PHE A 116 27.69 -16.53 -5.22
C PHE A 116 27.32 -17.53 -6.33
N VAL A 117 26.80 -17.08 -7.48
CA VAL A 117 26.54 -18.00 -8.61
C VAL A 117 27.84 -18.48 -9.26
N HIS A 118 27.83 -19.63 -9.95
CA HIS A 118 29.02 -20.13 -10.65
C HIS A 118 29.49 -19.21 -11.79
N ARG A 119 28.55 -18.61 -12.51
CA ARG A 119 28.79 -17.73 -13.65
C ARG A 119 27.64 -16.73 -13.72
N MET A 120 27.96 -15.45 -13.94
CA MET A 120 26.96 -14.41 -14.14
C MET A 120 26.11 -14.68 -15.40
N PRO A 121 24.87 -14.16 -15.47
CA PRO A 121 24.10 -14.13 -16.70
C PRO A 121 24.88 -13.50 -17.86
N CYS A 122 24.60 -13.90 -19.10
CA CYS A 122 25.09 -13.16 -20.26
C CYS A 122 24.51 -11.73 -20.27
N ARG A 123 25.33 -10.75 -20.66
CA ARG A 123 24.84 -9.39 -20.96
C ARG A 123 23.95 -9.43 -22.20
N GLU A 124 23.01 -8.50 -22.31
CA GLU A 124 22.07 -8.46 -23.45
C GLU A 124 22.79 -8.30 -24.81
N ASP A 125 23.95 -7.62 -24.82
CA ASP A 125 24.82 -7.49 -26.00
C ASP A 125 25.32 -8.86 -26.53
N ASP A 126 25.53 -9.85 -25.65
CA ASP A 126 25.96 -11.20 -26.01
C ASP A 126 24.76 -12.06 -26.45
N SER A 127 24.11 -11.60 -27.51
CA SER A 127 23.00 -12.33 -28.13
C SER A 127 23.43 -13.71 -28.65
N SER A 128 24.73 -13.96 -28.85
CA SER A 128 25.29 -15.27 -29.20
C SER A 128 25.11 -16.28 -28.05
N THR A 129 25.69 -16.01 -26.89
CA THR A 129 25.57 -16.89 -25.71
C THR A 129 24.10 -17.03 -25.29
N ALA A 130 23.32 -15.94 -25.33
CA ALA A 130 21.89 -15.99 -25.03
C ALA A 130 21.13 -16.96 -25.96
N LYS A 131 21.39 -16.92 -27.28
CA LYS A 131 20.78 -17.85 -28.26
C LYS A 131 21.19 -19.30 -28.00
N ASP A 132 22.46 -19.56 -27.70
CA ASP A 132 22.94 -20.94 -27.50
C ASP A 132 22.52 -21.54 -26.15
N LEU A 133 22.41 -20.73 -25.08
CA LEU A 133 21.74 -21.13 -23.83
C LEU A 133 20.25 -21.41 -24.06
N SER A 134 19.59 -20.65 -24.94
CA SER A 134 18.17 -20.84 -25.25
C SER A 134 17.90 -22.07 -26.13
N LYS A 135 18.79 -22.43 -27.06
CA LYS A 135 18.77 -23.72 -27.78
C LYS A 135 18.95 -24.91 -26.83
N GLN A 136 19.80 -24.76 -25.81
CA GLN A 136 19.96 -25.76 -24.76
C GLN A 136 18.66 -25.91 -23.95
N LEU A 137 18.07 -24.79 -23.48
CA LEU A 137 16.80 -24.79 -22.75
C LEU A 137 15.68 -25.49 -23.55
N HIS A 138 15.51 -25.12 -24.83
CA HIS A 138 14.57 -25.74 -25.77
C HIS A 138 14.71 -27.27 -25.85
N SER A 139 15.93 -27.77 -25.74
CA SER A 139 16.23 -29.21 -25.79
C SER A 139 16.07 -29.91 -24.44
N SER A 140 16.36 -29.23 -23.33
CA SER A 140 16.31 -29.76 -21.96
C SER A 140 14.90 -29.93 -21.41
N VAL A 141 13.98 -29.01 -21.72
CA VAL A 141 12.59 -29.01 -21.18
C VAL A 141 11.72 -30.18 -21.65
N ARG A 142 12.22 -30.98 -22.60
CA ARG A 142 11.67 -32.30 -22.96
C ARG A 142 11.81 -33.35 -21.84
N THR A 143 12.59 -33.05 -20.80
CA THR A 143 12.86 -33.96 -19.66
C THR A 143 12.49 -33.30 -18.34
N GLY A 144 12.21 -34.09 -17.30
CA GLY A 144 11.82 -33.58 -15.97
C GLY A 144 12.92 -32.90 -15.14
N ASN A 145 14.10 -32.62 -15.71
CA ASN A 145 15.20 -31.99 -14.98
C ASN A 145 15.00 -30.46 -14.87
N LEU A 146 14.23 -30.06 -13.84
CA LEU A 146 13.95 -28.66 -13.53
C LEU A 146 15.22 -27.88 -13.14
N GLU A 147 16.16 -28.52 -12.44
CA GLU A 147 17.38 -27.86 -11.95
C GLU A 147 18.27 -27.39 -13.11
N THR A 148 18.41 -28.22 -14.16
CA THR A 148 19.11 -27.85 -15.40
C THR A 148 18.42 -26.68 -16.11
N CYS A 149 17.09 -26.67 -16.16
CA CYS A 149 16.34 -25.63 -16.84
C CYS A 149 16.37 -24.31 -16.06
N LEU A 150 16.25 -24.34 -14.72
CA LEU A 150 16.45 -23.19 -13.84
C LEU A 150 17.88 -22.65 -13.95
N ARG A 151 18.88 -23.53 -14.04
CA ARG A 151 20.29 -23.14 -14.22
C ARG A 151 20.50 -22.43 -15.56
N LEU A 152 19.93 -22.93 -16.65
CA LEU A 152 19.98 -22.26 -17.97
C LEU A 152 19.26 -20.89 -17.95
N LEU A 153 18.07 -20.82 -17.36
CA LEU A 153 17.34 -19.55 -17.16
C LEU A 153 18.16 -18.56 -16.31
N SER A 154 18.84 -19.02 -15.26
CA SER A 154 19.72 -18.19 -14.42
C SER A 154 20.98 -17.66 -15.12
N LEU A 155 21.34 -18.25 -16.28
CA LEU A 155 22.45 -17.80 -17.12
C LEU A 155 22.02 -16.86 -18.26
N GLY A 156 20.71 -16.60 -18.42
CA GLY A 156 20.18 -15.74 -19.49
C GLY A 156 19.52 -16.48 -20.66
N ALA A 157 19.17 -17.77 -20.52
CA ALA A 157 18.31 -18.44 -21.50
C ALA A 157 16.91 -17.80 -21.51
N GLN A 158 16.35 -17.56 -22.70
CA GLN A 158 15.05 -16.92 -22.88
C GLN A 158 13.92 -17.97 -22.91
N ALA A 159 12.95 -17.86 -22.00
CA ALA A 159 11.82 -18.81 -21.92
C ALA A 159 10.90 -18.76 -23.16
N ASN A 160 10.77 -17.57 -23.78
CA ASN A 160 10.06 -17.34 -25.05
C ASN A 160 10.91 -17.51 -26.32
N PHE A 161 12.11 -18.10 -26.23
CA PHE A 161 12.99 -18.27 -27.40
C PHE A 161 12.32 -19.02 -28.55
N PHE A 162 12.18 -18.38 -29.71
CA PHE A 162 11.67 -19.03 -30.91
C PHE A 162 12.81 -19.70 -31.69
N HIS A 163 12.83 -21.05 -31.74
CA HIS A 163 13.93 -21.80 -32.35
C HIS A 163 13.85 -21.76 -33.88
N PRO A 164 14.78 -21.09 -34.61
CA PRO A 164 14.60 -20.81 -36.04
C PRO A 164 14.40 -22.06 -36.91
N GLU A 165 15.20 -23.11 -36.67
CA GLU A 165 15.17 -24.36 -37.44
C GLU A 165 13.99 -25.30 -37.11
N LYS A 166 13.33 -25.10 -35.95
CA LYS A 166 12.25 -25.98 -35.45
C LYS A 166 10.89 -25.29 -35.38
N GLY A 167 10.85 -23.97 -35.59
CA GLY A 167 9.64 -23.17 -35.68
C GLY A 167 8.84 -23.06 -34.38
N ASN A 168 9.41 -23.34 -33.20
CA ASN A 168 8.65 -23.37 -31.95
C ASN A 168 9.48 -22.98 -30.70
N THR A 169 8.79 -22.72 -29.59
CA THR A 169 9.38 -22.28 -28.30
C THR A 169 9.58 -23.44 -27.32
N PRO A 170 10.40 -23.28 -26.25
CA PRO A 170 10.52 -24.28 -25.18
C PRO A 170 9.19 -24.75 -24.60
N LEU A 171 8.19 -23.85 -24.49
CA LEU A 171 6.88 -24.19 -23.93
C LEU A 171 6.10 -25.17 -24.80
N HIS A 172 6.22 -25.09 -26.14
CA HIS A 172 5.67 -26.08 -27.06
C HIS A 172 6.28 -27.47 -26.85
N VAL A 173 7.60 -27.53 -26.61
CA VAL A 173 8.32 -28.78 -26.35
C VAL A 173 7.91 -29.39 -25.01
N ALA A 174 7.81 -28.57 -23.95
CA ALA A 174 7.36 -29.01 -22.63
C ALA A 174 5.91 -29.53 -22.67
N ALA A 175 5.00 -28.80 -23.33
CA ALA A 175 3.59 -29.17 -23.48
C ALA A 175 3.41 -30.48 -24.24
N LYS A 176 4.06 -30.62 -25.41
CA LYS A 176 4.04 -31.85 -26.23
C LYS A 176 4.64 -33.07 -25.51
N ALA A 177 5.56 -32.85 -24.56
CA ALA A 177 6.21 -33.88 -23.76
C ALA A 177 5.53 -34.14 -22.39
N GLY A 178 4.38 -33.51 -22.11
CA GLY A 178 3.66 -33.65 -20.83
C GLY A 178 4.43 -33.15 -19.60
N GLN A 179 5.44 -32.29 -19.78
CA GLN A 179 6.33 -31.85 -18.72
C GLN A 179 5.72 -30.70 -17.91
N VAL A 180 4.68 -30.99 -17.13
CA VAL A 180 3.87 -30.03 -16.37
C VAL A 180 4.74 -29.04 -15.56
N SER A 181 5.68 -29.55 -14.76
CA SER A 181 6.55 -28.68 -13.94
C SER A 181 7.53 -27.84 -14.76
N GLN A 182 7.91 -28.28 -15.98
CA GLN A 182 8.72 -27.46 -16.89
C GLN A 182 7.87 -26.32 -17.49
N ALA A 183 6.60 -26.57 -17.80
CA ALA A 183 5.68 -25.53 -18.26
C ALA A 183 5.44 -24.46 -17.17
N GLU A 184 5.21 -24.87 -15.92
CA GLU A 184 5.13 -23.94 -14.77
C GLU A 184 6.42 -23.12 -14.61
N LEU A 185 7.61 -23.75 -14.69
CA LEU A 185 8.89 -23.04 -14.58
C LEU A 185 9.11 -22.04 -15.72
N LEU A 186 8.83 -22.43 -16.97
CA LEU A 186 8.95 -21.57 -18.15
C LEU A 186 8.00 -20.37 -18.06
N THR A 187 6.76 -20.58 -17.63
CA THR A 187 5.72 -19.53 -17.55
C THR A 187 5.97 -18.57 -16.38
N VAL A 188 6.53 -19.04 -15.25
CA VAL A 188 7.08 -18.19 -14.17
C VAL A 188 8.21 -17.28 -14.65
N TYR A 189 8.95 -17.71 -15.67
CA TYR A 189 9.96 -16.93 -16.41
C TYR A 189 9.40 -16.25 -17.68
N GLY A 190 8.07 -16.09 -17.78
CA GLY A 190 7.42 -15.27 -18.80
C GLY A 190 7.11 -15.97 -20.13
N ALA A 191 7.24 -17.30 -20.24
CA ALA A 191 6.83 -18.01 -21.44
C ALA A 191 5.33 -17.88 -21.71
N ASP A 192 4.94 -17.53 -22.94
CA ASP A 192 3.55 -17.27 -23.33
C ASP A 192 2.84 -18.56 -23.82
N PRO A 193 1.74 -19.00 -23.17
CA PRO A 193 0.91 -20.11 -23.67
C PRO A 193 0.08 -19.78 -24.93
N GLY A 194 -0.07 -18.50 -25.29
CA GLY A 194 -0.80 -18.05 -26.47
C GLY A 194 0.04 -17.97 -27.75
N ALA A 195 1.37 -17.92 -27.64
CA ALA A 195 2.27 -17.75 -28.79
C ALA A 195 2.20 -18.95 -29.76
N PRO A 196 1.90 -18.75 -31.05
CA PRO A 196 1.84 -19.83 -32.03
C PRO A 196 3.23 -20.23 -32.56
N ASP A 197 3.33 -21.47 -33.02
CA ASP A 197 4.48 -22.01 -33.74
C ASP A 197 4.39 -21.73 -35.27
N SER A 198 5.40 -22.15 -36.03
CA SER A 198 5.42 -22.05 -37.51
C SER A 198 4.33 -22.87 -38.22
N ASN A 199 3.59 -23.73 -37.51
CA ASN A 199 2.42 -24.45 -38.01
C ASN A 199 1.10 -23.78 -37.59
N GLY A 200 1.16 -22.66 -36.87
CA GLY A 200 0.00 -21.95 -36.32
C GLY A 200 -0.60 -22.56 -35.05
N LYS A 201 0.08 -23.53 -34.41
CA LYS A 201 -0.41 -24.20 -33.19
C LYS A 201 0.17 -23.57 -31.94
N THR A 202 -0.61 -23.49 -30.86
CA THR A 202 -0.11 -23.06 -29.55
C THR A 202 0.49 -24.22 -28.73
N PRO A 203 1.21 -23.97 -27.62
CA PRO A 203 1.54 -25.00 -26.64
C PRO A 203 0.32 -25.74 -26.10
N ILE A 204 -0.81 -25.05 -25.95
CA ILE A 204 -2.07 -25.60 -25.44
C ILE A 204 -2.61 -26.68 -26.40
N ASP A 205 -2.51 -26.44 -27.71
CA ASP A 205 -2.96 -27.40 -28.72
C ASP A 205 -2.05 -28.62 -28.78
N TYR A 206 -0.73 -28.45 -28.61
CA TYR A 206 0.19 -29.58 -28.45
C TYR A 206 -0.05 -30.40 -27.17
N ALA A 207 -0.47 -29.77 -26.06
CA ALA A 207 -0.89 -30.51 -24.87
C ALA A 207 -2.16 -31.34 -25.15
N ARG A 208 -3.16 -30.77 -25.83
CA ARG A 208 -4.39 -31.48 -26.25
C ARG A 208 -4.09 -32.64 -27.19
N GLU A 209 -3.27 -32.42 -28.22
CA GLU A 209 -2.87 -33.45 -29.19
C GLU A 209 -2.03 -34.59 -28.57
N ALA A 210 -1.30 -34.30 -27.49
CA ALA A 210 -0.57 -35.30 -26.71
C ALA A 210 -1.43 -35.98 -25.61
N GLY A 211 -2.74 -35.71 -25.55
CA GLY A 211 -3.66 -36.24 -24.53
C GLY A 211 -3.45 -35.68 -23.12
N GLN A 212 -2.67 -34.61 -22.97
CA GLN A 212 -2.28 -34.00 -21.69
C GLN A 212 -3.33 -32.97 -21.26
N HIS A 213 -4.57 -33.41 -21.07
CA HIS A 213 -5.72 -32.52 -20.85
C HIS A 213 -5.57 -31.62 -19.61
N ASP A 214 -5.09 -32.15 -18.49
CA ASP A 214 -4.84 -31.36 -17.27
C ASP A 214 -3.78 -30.25 -17.51
N LEU A 215 -2.78 -30.53 -18.36
CA LEU A 215 -1.77 -29.54 -18.75
C LEU A 215 -2.34 -28.50 -19.72
N ALA A 216 -3.22 -28.91 -20.65
CA ALA A 216 -3.90 -27.98 -21.54
C ALA A 216 -4.80 -27.01 -20.75
N ASP A 217 -5.62 -27.52 -19.83
CA ASP A 217 -6.46 -26.70 -18.95
C ASP A 217 -5.61 -25.76 -18.09
N ARG A 218 -4.51 -26.27 -17.51
CA ARG A 218 -3.59 -25.46 -16.70
C ARG A 218 -2.86 -24.39 -17.51
N LEU A 219 -2.50 -24.66 -18.77
CA LEU A 219 -1.92 -23.65 -19.67
C LEU A 219 -2.94 -22.55 -20.03
N VAL A 220 -4.24 -22.89 -20.14
CA VAL A 220 -5.31 -21.89 -20.28
C VAL A 220 -5.41 -21.02 -19.02
N GLU A 221 -5.40 -21.60 -17.82
CA GLU A 221 -5.35 -20.80 -16.57
C GLU A 221 -4.15 -19.84 -16.52
N ILE A 222 -2.98 -20.30 -16.98
CA ILE A 222 -1.77 -19.48 -17.01
C ILE A 222 -1.89 -18.35 -18.05
N GLN A 223 -2.50 -18.60 -19.21
CA GLN A 223 -2.74 -17.59 -20.24
C GLN A 223 -3.58 -16.40 -19.72
N TYR A 224 -4.51 -16.66 -18.81
CA TYR A 224 -5.40 -15.64 -18.24
C TYR A 224 -5.03 -15.18 -16.82
N GLU A 225 -4.00 -15.75 -16.17
CA GLU A 225 -3.64 -15.51 -14.76
C GLU A 225 -3.55 -14.01 -14.39
N LEU A 226 -3.13 -13.15 -15.32
CA LEU A 226 -3.15 -11.69 -15.15
C LEU A 226 -4.58 -11.18 -14.90
N THR A 227 -5.48 -11.38 -15.87
CA THR A 227 -6.88 -10.92 -15.78
C THR A 227 -7.69 -11.68 -14.74
N ASP A 228 -7.37 -12.95 -14.51
CA ASP A 228 -7.95 -13.76 -13.45
C ASP A 228 -7.67 -13.18 -12.07
N ARG A 229 -6.43 -12.79 -11.80
CA ARG A 229 -6.04 -12.21 -10.51
C ARG A 229 -6.64 -10.82 -10.32
N LEU A 230 -6.67 -10.01 -11.38
CA LEU A 230 -7.36 -8.72 -11.38
C LEU A 230 -8.87 -8.87 -11.07
N ALA A 231 -9.55 -9.88 -11.62
CA ALA A 231 -10.95 -10.15 -11.31
C ALA A 231 -11.12 -10.71 -9.88
N PHE A 232 -10.26 -11.65 -9.47
CA PHE A 232 -10.28 -12.26 -8.14
C PHE A 232 -10.10 -11.22 -7.03
N TYR A 233 -9.16 -10.28 -7.19
CA TYR A 233 -8.92 -9.18 -6.25
C TYR A 233 -10.17 -8.34 -5.95
N LEU A 234 -11.08 -8.18 -6.93
CA LEU A 234 -12.29 -7.37 -6.77
C LEU A 234 -13.53 -8.15 -6.34
N CYS A 235 -13.66 -9.44 -6.70
CA CYS A 235 -14.89 -10.20 -6.47
C CYS A 235 -14.73 -11.59 -5.83
N GLY A 236 -13.50 -12.00 -5.51
CA GLY A 236 -13.20 -13.30 -4.90
C GLY A 236 -13.49 -14.51 -5.80
N ARG A 237 -13.58 -14.31 -7.12
CA ARG A 237 -13.94 -15.35 -8.11
C ARG A 237 -13.04 -15.25 -9.34
N LYS A 238 -12.70 -16.40 -9.91
CA LYS A 238 -12.06 -16.54 -11.23
C LYS A 238 -13.11 -16.94 -12.29
N PRO A 239 -12.87 -16.67 -13.60
CA PRO A 239 -13.71 -17.13 -14.69
C PRO A 239 -13.70 -18.66 -14.85
N ASP A 240 -14.76 -19.23 -15.44
CA ASP A 240 -14.79 -20.65 -15.78
C ASP A 240 -14.30 -20.88 -17.22
N HIS A 241 -12.99 -21.10 -17.35
CA HIS A 241 -12.34 -21.36 -18.62
C HIS A 241 -12.82 -22.64 -19.32
N LYS A 242 -13.30 -23.65 -18.58
CA LYS A 242 -13.74 -24.93 -19.16
C LYS A 242 -15.04 -24.78 -19.93
N ASN A 243 -15.88 -23.84 -19.49
CA ASN A 243 -17.09 -23.40 -20.21
C ASN A 243 -16.81 -22.25 -21.21
N GLY A 244 -15.55 -21.98 -21.58
CA GLY A 244 -15.17 -20.93 -22.52
C GLY A 244 -15.32 -19.50 -21.98
N GLN A 245 -15.61 -19.32 -20.69
CA GLN A 245 -15.64 -18.01 -20.06
C GLN A 245 -14.23 -17.63 -19.57
N HIS A 246 -13.52 -16.84 -20.38
CA HIS A 246 -12.16 -16.38 -20.04
C HIS A 246 -12.10 -15.03 -19.32
N PHE A 247 -13.23 -14.35 -19.12
CA PHE A 247 -13.28 -13.05 -18.42
C PHE A 247 -14.45 -12.94 -17.43
N ILE A 248 -14.18 -12.27 -16.31
CA ILE A 248 -15.16 -11.63 -15.44
C ILE A 248 -14.85 -10.14 -15.45
N VAL A 249 -15.86 -9.30 -15.68
CA VAL A 249 -15.76 -7.84 -15.57
C VAL A 249 -16.74 -7.42 -14.46
N PRO A 250 -16.25 -7.07 -13.26
CA PRO A 250 -17.11 -6.60 -12.17
C PRO A 250 -17.85 -5.30 -12.52
N GLN A 251 -19.03 -5.11 -11.93
CA GLN A 251 -19.77 -3.84 -11.99
C GLN A 251 -19.62 -3.10 -10.66
N MET A 252 -19.46 -1.78 -10.72
CA MET A 252 -19.48 -0.91 -9.53
C MET A 252 -20.92 -0.77 -9.02
N ALA A 253 -21.10 -0.82 -7.70
CA ALA A 253 -22.42 -0.72 -7.06
C ALA A 253 -23.12 0.63 -7.36
N ASP A 254 -22.34 1.71 -7.49
CA ASP A 254 -22.82 3.08 -7.71
C ASP A 254 -23.09 3.40 -9.20
N SER A 255 -23.37 2.39 -10.03
CA SER A 255 -23.59 2.52 -11.49
C SER A 255 -24.85 3.30 -11.91
N SER A 256 -25.60 3.85 -10.94
CA SER A 256 -26.68 4.82 -11.14
C SER A 256 -26.20 6.28 -11.12
N LEU A 257 -24.97 6.55 -10.67
CA LEU A 257 -24.34 7.86 -10.80
C LEU A 257 -23.56 7.91 -12.12
N ASP A 258 -23.74 9.02 -12.85
CA ASP A 258 -23.10 9.23 -14.14
C ASP A 258 -21.57 9.11 -14.01
N LEU A 259 -20.96 8.21 -14.80
CA LEU A 259 -19.51 8.02 -14.76
C LEU A 259 -18.84 9.37 -15.00
N SER A 260 -18.05 9.84 -14.02
CA SER A 260 -17.41 11.16 -14.08
C SER A 260 -16.72 11.37 -15.43
N GLU A 261 -16.83 12.57 -16.01
CA GLU A 261 -16.17 12.88 -17.28
C GLU A 261 -14.65 12.67 -17.22
N LEU A 262 -14.05 12.79 -16.03
CA LEU A 262 -12.66 12.42 -15.79
C LEU A 262 -12.41 10.90 -15.95
N ALA A 263 -13.33 10.05 -15.48
CA ALA A 263 -13.26 8.60 -15.64
C ALA A 263 -13.54 8.19 -17.10
N LYS A 264 -14.55 8.78 -17.75
CA LYS A 264 -14.81 8.61 -19.20
C LYS A 264 -13.59 9.01 -20.04
N ALA A 265 -12.89 10.10 -19.69
CA ALA A 265 -11.67 10.54 -20.35
C ALA A 265 -10.47 9.62 -20.06
N ALA A 266 -10.31 9.13 -18.82
CA ALA A 266 -9.28 8.16 -18.46
C ALA A 266 -9.45 6.84 -19.22
N LYS A 267 -10.68 6.32 -19.30
CA LYS A 267 -11.03 5.12 -20.07
C LYS A 267 -10.72 5.28 -21.56
N LYS A 268 -11.04 6.44 -22.16
CA LYS A 268 -10.65 6.76 -23.55
C LYS A 268 -9.13 6.77 -23.74
N LYS A 269 -8.36 7.28 -22.78
CA LYS A 269 -6.88 7.24 -22.83
C LYS A 269 -6.34 5.81 -22.72
N LEU A 270 -6.88 4.98 -21.83
CA LEU A 270 -6.53 3.56 -21.74
C LEU A 270 -6.81 2.82 -23.07
N GLN A 271 -7.98 3.08 -23.67
CA GLN A 271 -8.38 2.52 -24.95
C GLN A 271 -7.46 2.93 -26.12
N SER A 272 -6.86 4.12 -26.05
CA SER A 272 -5.94 4.63 -27.07
C SER A 272 -4.53 4.02 -27.03
N LEU A 273 -4.18 3.25 -25.99
CA LEU A 273 -2.89 2.55 -25.93
C LEU A 273 -2.80 1.43 -26.96
N SER A 274 -1.61 1.22 -27.53
CA SER A 274 -1.27 0.00 -28.28
C SER A 274 -1.34 -1.23 -27.37
N ASN A 275 -1.46 -2.44 -27.95
CA ASN A 275 -1.54 -3.67 -27.16
C ASN A 275 -0.33 -3.83 -26.24
N HIS A 276 0.89 -3.64 -26.76
CA HIS A 276 2.13 -3.66 -25.97
C HIS A 276 2.09 -2.69 -24.77
N LEU A 277 1.77 -1.41 -24.97
CA LEU A 277 1.72 -0.43 -23.87
C LEU A 277 0.57 -0.70 -22.89
N PHE A 278 -0.52 -1.31 -23.36
CA PHE A 278 -1.61 -1.78 -22.51
C PHE A 278 -1.19 -2.98 -21.66
N GLU A 279 -0.47 -3.95 -22.24
CA GLU A 279 0.09 -5.11 -21.53
C GLU A 279 1.12 -4.68 -20.47
N GLU A 280 1.97 -3.70 -20.78
CA GLU A 280 2.90 -3.11 -19.80
C GLU A 280 2.18 -2.50 -18.59
N LEU A 281 1.13 -1.72 -18.84
CA LEU A 281 0.29 -1.14 -17.78
C LEU A 281 -0.49 -2.21 -17.01
N ALA A 282 -0.98 -3.26 -17.69
CA ALA A 282 -1.68 -4.37 -17.07
C ALA A 282 -0.76 -5.18 -16.14
N MET A 283 0.51 -5.38 -16.53
CA MET A 283 1.54 -5.96 -15.66
C MET A 283 1.88 -5.05 -14.47
N ASP A 284 2.01 -3.74 -14.69
CA ASP A 284 2.28 -2.78 -13.61
C ASP A 284 1.14 -2.72 -12.57
N VAL A 285 -0.13 -2.90 -12.99
CA VAL A 285 -1.29 -3.01 -12.10
C VAL A 285 -1.43 -4.39 -11.45
N TYR A 286 -1.09 -5.47 -12.17
CA TYR A 286 -0.99 -6.83 -11.60
C TYR A 286 0.04 -6.88 -10.46
N ASP A 287 1.19 -6.22 -10.63
CA ASP A 287 2.22 -6.11 -9.60
C ASP A 287 1.70 -5.38 -8.35
N GLU A 288 0.91 -4.32 -8.50
CA GLU A 288 0.30 -3.62 -7.35
C GLU A 288 -0.80 -4.47 -6.67
N VAL A 289 -1.54 -5.30 -7.41
CA VAL A 289 -2.44 -6.31 -6.82
C VAL A 289 -1.63 -7.34 -6.03
N ASP A 290 -0.57 -7.91 -6.60
CA ASP A 290 0.32 -8.87 -5.92
C ASP A 290 0.92 -8.28 -4.63
N ARG A 291 1.30 -6.99 -4.67
CA ARG A 291 1.77 -6.24 -3.50
C ARG A 291 0.67 -6.05 -2.45
N ARG A 292 -0.52 -5.59 -2.83
CA ARG A 292 -1.67 -5.36 -1.90
C ARG A 292 -2.17 -6.66 -1.26
N GLU A 293 -2.21 -7.76 -2.01
CA GLU A 293 -2.54 -9.09 -1.47
C GLU A 293 -1.44 -9.59 -0.52
N THR A 294 -0.18 -9.45 -0.90
CA THR A 294 0.96 -9.87 -0.05
C THR A 294 1.04 -9.06 1.25
N ASP A 295 0.72 -7.76 1.22
CA ASP A 295 0.60 -6.92 2.42
C ASP A 295 -0.53 -7.40 3.35
N ALA A 296 -1.70 -7.75 2.79
CA ALA A 296 -2.82 -8.28 3.57
C ALA A 296 -2.48 -9.63 4.22
N VAL A 297 -1.79 -10.53 3.49
CA VAL A 297 -1.26 -11.78 4.06
C VAL A 297 -0.22 -11.49 5.14
N TRP A 298 0.73 -10.57 4.91
CA TRP A 298 1.76 -10.20 5.89
C TRP A 298 1.16 -9.74 7.22
N LEU A 299 0.16 -8.86 7.16
CA LEU A 299 -0.57 -8.38 8.34
C LEU A 299 -1.36 -9.48 9.07
N ALA A 300 -1.80 -10.51 8.35
CA ALA A 300 -2.52 -11.66 8.91
C ALA A 300 -1.59 -12.75 9.49
N THR A 301 -0.32 -12.83 9.05
CA THR A 301 0.61 -13.91 9.44
C THR A 301 1.74 -13.48 10.38
N GLN A 302 1.95 -12.18 10.58
CA GLN A 302 2.94 -11.66 11.53
C GLN A 302 2.40 -11.48 12.95
N ASN A 303 3.27 -11.75 13.92
CA ASN A 303 3.06 -11.35 15.31
C ASN A 303 3.14 -9.82 15.44
N HIS A 304 2.33 -9.22 16.31
CA HIS A 304 2.30 -7.76 16.52
C HIS A 304 3.67 -7.14 16.85
N SER A 305 4.58 -7.89 17.49
CA SER A 305 5.95 -7.42 17.76
C SER A 305 6.77 -7.16 16.49
N THR A 306 6.60 -7.99 15.45
CA THR A 306 7.30 -7.83 14.16
C THR A 306 6.77 -6.60 13.43
N LEU A 307 5.45 -6.44 13.37
CA LEU A 307 4.77 -5.34 12.68
C LEU A 307 5.07 -3.95 13.27
N VAL A 308 5.47 -3.87 14.54
CA VAL A 308 5.85 -2.63 15.22
C VAL A 308 7.36 -2.32 15.10
N THR A 309 8.18 -3.29 14.68
CA THR A 309 9.66 -3.14 14.63
C THR A 309 10.25 -3.16 13.21
N GLU A 310 9.50 -3.58 12.18
CA GLU A 310 9.97 -3.59 10.80
C GLU A 310 9.98 -2.20 10.12
N THR A 311 11.18 -1.71 9.84
CA THR A 311 11.42 -0.55 8.96
C THR A 311 11.50 -0.92 7.46
N THR A 312 11.24 -2.18 7.11
CA THR A 312 11.41 -2.79 5.77
C THR A 312 10.20 -2.69 4.86
N VAL A 313 9.03 -2.33 5.37
CA VAL A 313 7.78 -2.33 4.60
C VAL A 313 7.78 -1.17 3.61
N VAL A 314 8.20 -1.43 2.37
CA VAL A 314 8.11 -0.48 1.25
C VAL A 314 6.61 -0.32 0.89
N PRO A 315 5.99 0.86 1.06
CA PRO A 315 4.54 1.03 0.94
C PRO A 315 4.07 1.19 -0.53
N PHE A 316 4.93 0.83 -1.48
CA PHE A 316 4.75 0.94 -2.93
C PHE A 316 5.64 -0.08 -3.65
N LEU A 317 5.47 -0.24 -4.96
CA LEU A 317 6.29 -1.17 -5.74
C LEU A 317 7.80 -0.80 -5.70
N PRO A 318 8.69 -1.76 -5.34
CA PRO A 318 10.14 -1.55 -5.43
C PRO A 318 10.58 -1.17 -6.84
N VAL A 319 11.67 -0.39 -6.91
CA VAL A 319 12.31 0.02 -8.17
C VAL A 319 12.86 -1.20 -8.89
N ASN A 320 12.51 -1.37 -10.16
CA ASN A 320 13.20 -2.30 -11.07
C ASN A 320 14.31 -1.53 -11.81
N PRO A 321 15.60 -1.91 -11.69
CA PRO A 321 16.69 -1.27 -12.42
C PRO A 321 16.51 -1.29 -13.95
N GLU A 322 15.88 -2.34 -14.49
CA GLU A 322 15.65 -2.51 -15.93
C GLU A 322 14.55 -1.59 -16.48
N TYR A 323 13.86 -0.82 -15.63
CA TYR A 323 12.78 0.07 -16.02
C TYR A 323 13.19 1.55 -15.92
N SER A 324 12.72 2.36 -16.87
CA SER A 324 12.93 3.81 -16.85
C SER A 324 12.39 4.44 -15.55
N SER A 325 12.98 5.58 -15.16
CA SER A 325 12.54 6.37 -14.01
C SER A 325 11.05 6.74 -14.10
N THR A 326 10.56 7.07 -15.30
CA THR A 326 9.16 7.34 -15.59
C THR A 326 8.25 6.13 -15.31
N ARG A 327 8.64 4.92 -15.75
CA ARG A 327 7.84 3.70 -15.49
C ARG A 327 7.86 3.30 -14.02
N ASN A 328 9.02 3.35 -13.37
CA ASN A 328 9.13 3.13 -11.93
C ASN A 328 8.28 4.13 -11.12
N GLN A 329 8.27 5.41 -11.51
CA GLN A 329 7.40 6.42 -10.89
C GLN A 329 5.91 6.14 -11.17
N GLY A 330 5.55 5.65 -12.35
CA GLY A 330 4.19 5.20 -12.69
C GLY A 330 3.72 4.07 -11.78
N ARG A 331 4.50 2.99 -11.69
CA ARG A 331 4.28 1.85 -10.78
C ARG A 331 4.10 2.29 -9.33
N GLN A 332 4.97 3.19 -8.83
CA GLN A 332 4.88 3.70 -7.45
C GLN A 332 3.70 4.63 -7.21
N LYS A 333 3.17 5.31 -8.24
CA LYS A 333 1.94 6.11 -8.13
C LYS A 333 0.69 5.24 -7.90
N LEU A 334 0.66 3.98 -8.34
CA LEU A 334 -0.48 3.07 -8.13
C LEU A 334 -0.79 2.84 -6.64
N ALA A 335 0.23 2.83 -5.79
CA ALA A 335 0.07 2.72 -4.33
C ALA A 335 -0.65 3.93 -3.69
N ARG A 336 -0.78 5.06 -4.40
CA ARG A 336 -1.55 6.23 -3.94
C ARG A 336 -3.05 6.14 -4.25
N PHE A 337 -3.47 5.23 -5.14
CA PHE A 337 -4.88 5.08 -5.53
C PHE A 337 -5.67 4.51 -4.35
N ASN A 338 -6.75 5.20 -3.98
CA ASN A 338 -7.72 4.68 -3.01
C ASN A 338 -8.47 3.45 -3.57
N ALA A 339 -9.23 2.76 -2.72
CA ALA A 339 -9.90 1.52 -3.11
C ALA A 339 -10.86 1.67 -4.31
N HIS A 340 -11.59 2.79 -4.41
CA HIS A 340 -12.54 3.07 -5.49
C HIS A 340 -11.82 3.45 -6.80
N GLU A 341 -10.79 4.30 -6.72
CA GLU A 341 -9.93 4.66 -7.87
C GLU A 341 -9.24 3.42 -8.46
N PHE A 342 -8.67 2.58 -7.59
CA PHE A 342 -7.95 1.37 -8.01
C PHE A 342 -8.91 0.32 -8.59
N ALA A 343 -10.08 0.11 -7.96
CA ALA A 343 -11.11 -0.77 -8.50
C ALA A 343 -11.61 -0.31 -9.89
N THR A 344 -11.77 1.01 -10.08
CA THR A 344 -12.16 1.57 -11.38
C THR A 344 -11.12 1.29 -12.46
N LEU A 345 -9.83 1.51 -12.16
CA LEU A 345 -8.72 1.19 -13.08
C LEU A 345 -8.67 -0.31 -13.43
N VAL A 346 -8.85 -1.19 -12.44
CA VAL A 346 -8.84 -2.65 -12.64
C VAL A 346 -10.03 -3.10 -13.48
N ILE A 347 -11.25 -2.58 -13.24
CA ILE A 347 -12.45 -2.88 -14.06
C ILE A 347 -12.27 -2.38 -15.50
N ASP A 348 -11.66 -1.21 -15.69
CA ASP A 348 -11.36 -0.68 -17.02
C ASP A 348 -10.34 -1.56 -17.75
N ILE A 349 -9.26 -2.00 -17.09
CA ILE A 349 -8.27 -2.94 -17.68
C ILE A 349 -8.92 -4.28 -18.03
N LEU A 350 -9.77 -4.85 -17.16
CA LEU A 350 -10.52 -6.09 -17.46
C LEU A 350 -11.46 -5.92 -18.66
N SER A 351 -12.12 -4.75 -18.77
CA SER A 351 -12.96 -4.39 -19.91
C SER A 351 -12.14 -4.25 -21.21
N ASP A 352 -10.94 -3.68 -21.11
CA ASP A 352 -10.06 -3.41 -22.26
C ASP A 352 -9.42 -4.69 -22.79
N ALA A 353 -8.88 -5.54 -21.90
CA ALA A 353 -8.32 -6.85 -22.24
C ALA A 353 -9.35 -7.73 -22.96
N LYS A 354 -10.58 -7.80 -22.41
CA LYS A 354 -11.69 -8.51 -23.06
C LYS A 354 -11.99 -7.98 -24.46
N ARG A 355 -12.08 -6.66 -24.65
CA ARG A 355 -12.32 -6.06 -25.98
C ARG A 355 -11.19 -6.38 -26.97
N ARG A 356 -9.93 -6.29 -26.53
CA ARG A 356 -8.74 -6.56 -27.37
C ARG A 356 -8.71 -8.02 -27.83
N GLN A 357 -8.94 -8.97 -26.93
CA GLN A 357 -8.92 -10.39 -27.29
C GLN A 357 -10.14 -10.82 -28.10
N GLN A 358 -11.33 -10.29 -27.82
CA GLN A 358 -12.55 -10.63 -28.56
C GLN A 358 -12.57 -10.11 -30.01
N GLY A 359 -11.55 -9.35 -30.44
CA GLY A 359 -11.33 -9.06 -31.85
C GLY A 359 -12.45 -8.23 -32.48
N ASN A 360 -13.06 -7.31 -31.73
CA ASN A 360 -14.04 -6.39 -32.28
C ASN A 360 -13.38 -5.58 -33.42
N SER A 361 -13.76 -5.89 -34.65
CA SER A 361 -13.51 -5.00 -35.78
C SER A 361 -14.06 -3.63 -35.43
N THR A 362 -13.18 -2.63 -35.34
CA THR A 362 -13.61 -1.24 -35.48
C THR A 362 -14.13 -1.10 -36.90
N ALA A 363 -15.43 -1.30 -37.09
CA ALA A 363 -16.11 -0.85 -38.30
C ALA A 363 -15.76 0.62 -38.47
N SER A 364 -14.94 0.93 -39.47
CA SER A 364 -14.41 2.28 -39.58
C SER A 364 -15.55 3.18 -40.06
N PRO A 365 -15.57 4.47 -39.70
CA PRO A 365 -16.51 5.40 -40.30
C PRO A 365 -16.38 5.55 -41.83
N LYS A 366 -15.34 4.94 -42.45
CA LYS A 366 -15.05 5.03 -43.88
C LYS A 366 -15.78 3.98 -44.72
N ASP A 367 -16.08 2.80 -44.16
CA ASP A 367 -16.68 1.68 -44.90
C ASP A 367 -18.12 1.99 -45.39
N ASN A 368 -18.82 2.90 -44.68
CA ASN A 368 -20.14 3.42 -45.09
C ASN A 368 -20.07 4.49 -46.20
N VAL A 369 -18.89 5.06 -46.49
CA VAL A 369 -18.73 6.12 -47.50
C VAL A 369 -18.56 5.52 -48.91
N GLU A 370 -17.85 4.40 -49.03
CA GLU A 370 -17.56 3.79 -50.34
C GLU A 370 -18.81 3.22 -51.04
N LEU A 371 -19.79 2.74 -50.25
CA LEU A 371 -21.08 2.26 -50.77
C LEU A 371 -21.98 3.39 -51.30
N ILE A 372 -21.82 4.61 -50.82
CA ILE A 372 -22.58 5.79 -51.30
C ILE A 372 -21.93 6.37 -52.56
N LEU A 373 -20.59 6.42 -52.62
CA LEU A 373 -19.87 6.92 -53.80
C LEU A 373 -20.09 6.06 -55.06
N LYS A 374 -20.34 4.76 -54.90
CA LYS A 374 -20.58 3.83 -56.02
C LYS A 374 -21.99 3.91 -56.62
N SER A 375 -22.95 4.62 -56.01
CA SER A 375 -24.34 4.70 -56.50
C SER A 375 -24.69 5.97 -57.27
N VAL A 376 -23.81 6.98 -57.29
CA VAL A 376 -24.07 8.30 -57.92
C VAL A 376 -23.24 8.54 -59.19
N ALA A 377 -22.20 7.74 -59.45
CA ALA A 377 -21.23 7.92 -60.55
C ALA A 377 -21.75 7.57 -61.97
N VAL A 378 -23.01 7.88 -62.30
CA VAL A 378 -23.61 7.68 -63.64
C VAL A 378 -24.44 8.89 -64.08
N ARG A 379 -23.77 9.96 -64.52
CA ARG A 379 -24.22 10.92 -65.56
C ARG A 379 -23.10 11.90 -65.95
N HIS A 380 -23.32 12.65 -67.03
CA HIS A 380 -22.29 13.32 -67.83
C HIS A 380 -22.13 14.83 -67.53
N CYS A 381 -20.88 15.28 -67.69
CA CYS A 381 -20.40 16.52 -68.34
C CYS A 381 -20.86 17.94 -67.90
N SER A 382 -19.81 18.78 -67.78
CA SER A 382 -19.61 20.12 -68.36
C SER A 382 -20.24 21.39 -67.76
N ASP A 383 -19.36 22.40 -67.77
CA ASP A 383 -19.56 23.86 -67.95
C ASP A 383 -19.78 24.83 -66.77
N SER A 384 -18.92 25.86 -66.83
CA SER A 384 -19.13 27.28 -66.51
C SER A 384 -19.21 27.82 -65.07
N GLN A 385 -18.77 29.08 -65.03
CA GLN A 385 -18.90 30.17 -64.05
C GLN A 385 -20.31 30.31 -63.42
N ASP A 386 -20.54 31.08 -62.36
CA ASP A 386 -19.81 32.28 -61.90
C ASP A 386 -19.84 32.50 -60.36
N ASN A 387 -19.35 33.66 -59.90
CA ASN A 387 -19.29 34.12 -58.52
C ASN A 387 -20.65 34.50 -57.92
N ASP A 388 -20.77 34.44 -56.58
CA ASP A 388 -21.14 35.61 -55.75
C ASP A 388 -21.21 35.25 -54.24
N GLN A 389 -20.27 35.75 -53.42
CA GLN A 389 -20.45 35.91 -51.97
C GLN A 389 -19.41 36.87 -51.35
N PRO A 390 -19.81 38.01 -50.75
CA PRO A 390 -18.88 38.98 -50.13
C PRO A 390 -18.81 38.97 -48.59
N ASP A 391 -17.60 39.27 -48.11
CA ASP A 391 -17.20 40.09 -46.95
C ASP A 391 -17.22 39.61 -45.47
N TYR A 392 -16.18 40.13 -44.76
CA TYR A 392 -15.88 40.23 -43.32
C TYR A 392 -15.46 38.95 -42.53
N ASP A 393 -14.31 38.90 -41.81
CA ASP A 393 -13.02 39.65 -41.86
C ASP A 393 -11.92 38.82 -41.13
N SER A 394 -10.67 39.28 -41.29
CA SER A 394 -9.38 38.90 -40.71
C SER A 394 -9.34 38.95 -39.16
N VAL A 395 -8.29 38.60 -38.40
CA VAL A 395 -6.82 38.40 -38.53
C VAL A 395 -6.37 37.50 -37.33
N ALA A 396 -5.18 36.91 -37.20
CA ALA A 396 -3.99 36.70 -38.05
C ALA A 396 -3.21 35.48 -37.47
N SER A 397 -2.27 34.93 -38.24
CA SER A 397 -1.29 33.94 -37.75
C SER A 397 -0.02 34.02 -38.59
N ASP A 398 1.06 34.56 -38.02
CA ASP A 398 2.31 34.80 -38.72
C ASP A 398 3.26 33.60 -38.57
N GLU A 399 3.23 32.68 -39.54
CA GLU A 399 4.36 31.78 -39.87
C GLU A 399 4.71 32.01 -41.34
N ASP A 400 5.92 32.48 -41.62
CA ASP A 400 6.41 32.73 -42.98
C ASP A 400 7.64 31.85 -43.29
N THR A 401 7.76 31.42 -44.55
CA THR A 401 8.70 30.38 -44.99
C THR A 401 9.37 30.77 -46.30
N ASP A 402 10.70 30.72 -46.36
CA ASP A 402 11.48 30.97 -47.59
C ASP A 402 11.96 29.69 -48.28
N GLN A 403 12.16 29.76 -49.60
CA GLN A 403 12.39 28.60 -50.48
C GLN A 403 13.69 28.66 -51.31
N GLU A 404 14.08 27.48 -51.81
CA GLU A 404 15.15 27.15 -52.78
C GLU A 404 15.32 28.12 -53.98
N LEU A 405 16.45 28.31 -54.69
CA LEU A 405 17.67 27.52 -55.09
C LEU A 405 18.69 28.54 -55.73
N PRO A 406 19.82 28.23 -56.45
CA PRO A 406 20.64 27.00 -56.59
C PRO A 406 22.20 27.15 -56.51
N SER A 407 22.88 25.99 -56.50
CA SER A 407 24.19 25.68 -57.15
C SER A 407 25.54 25.67 -56.36
N SER A 408 26.47 24.86 -56.90
CA SER A 408 27.95 24.87 -56.74
C SER A 408 28.65 24.19 -55.53
N LYS A 409 29.07 22.94 -55.75
CA LYS A 409 30.32 22.24 -55.34
C LYS A 409 31.15 22.75 -54.12
N GLY A 410 31.47 21.85 -53.18
CA GLY A 410 32.63 21.99 -52.27
C GLY A 410 32.85 20.83 -51.28
N ASP A 411 34.13 20.47 -51.06
CA ASP A 411 34.67 19.47 -50.10
C ASP A 411 34.13 19.56 -48.64
N ARG A 412 34.03 18.45 -47.88
CA ARG A 412 34.99 17.97 -46.83
C ARG A 412 35.56 19.07 -45.90
N THR A 413 35.70 18.95 -44.56
CA THR A 413 35.97 17.78 -43.67
C THR A 413 35.52 18.00 -42.19
N LYS A 414 35.30 16.89 -41.45
CA LYS A 414 35.64 16.60 -40.02
C LYS A 414 35.73 17.73 -38.95
N SER A 415 34.97 17.60 -37.85
CA SER A 415 35.38 17.48 -36.42
C SER A 415 34.09 17.23 -35.60
N LEU A 416 33.92 16.29 -34.66
CA LEU A 416 34.62 15.94 -33.40
C LEU A 416 34.55 17.02 -32.29
N ASP A 417 33.91 16.61 -31.17
CA ASP A 417 34.03 17.09 -29.77
C ASP A 417 33.59 18.55 -29.46
N SER A 418 33.10 18.93 -28.27
CA SER A 418 32.68 18.20 -27.03
C SER A 418 31.77 19.09 -26.13
N ASP A 419 31.45 18.57 -24.93
CA ASP A 419 31.09 19.29 -23.69
C ASP A 419 29.69 19.88 -23.45
N LEU A 420 29.06 19.34 -22.39
CA LEU A 420 28.01 20.01 -21.62
C LEU A 420 28.67 21.05 -20.70
N SER A 421 28.39 22.33 -20.90
CA SER A 421 28.78 23.39 -19.96
C SER A 421 27.54 24.07 -19.37
N ASP A 422 27.53 24.24 -18.04
CA ASP A 422 26.59 25.11 -17.36
C ASP A 422 26.87 26.56 -17.77
N GLY A 423 26.10 27.07 -18.71
CA GLY A 423 26.11 28.48 -19.07
C GLY A 423 25.42 29.34 -18.00
N PRO A 424 25.85 30.60 -17.78
CA PRO A 424 25.10 31.52 -16.93
C PRO A 424 23.73 31.80 -17.54
N ILE A 425 22.66 31.52 -16.77
CA ILE A 425 21.26 31.68 -17.17
C ILE A 425 21.05 33.06 -17.82
N THR A 426 20.49 33.09 -19.02
CA THR A 426 20.29 34.34 -19.74
C THR A 426 19.20 35.19 -19.09
N MET A 427 19.31 36.52 -19.27
CA MET A 427 18.30 37.47 -18.82
C MET A 427 16.89 37.16 -19.37
N GLN A 428 16.84 36.53 -20.56
CA GLN A 428 15.60 36.12 -21.23
C GLN A 428 14.94 34.93 -20.51
N GLU A 429 15.67 33.83 -20.29
CA GLU A 429 15.18 32.65 -19.56
C GLU A 429 14.71 33.02 -18.15
N TYR A 430 15.45 33.89 -17.45
CA TYR A 430 15.05 34.39 -16.13
C TYR A 430 13.71 35.16 -16.17
N MET A 431 13.50 36.00 -17.20
CA MET A 431 12.24 36.74 -17.36
C MET A 431 11.07 35.83 -17.76
N GLU A 432 11.32 34.80 -18.56
CA GLU A 432 10.30 33.79 -18.91
C GLU A 432 9.88 32.95 -17.69
N VAL A 433 10.84 32.47 -16.88
CA VAL A 433 10.56 31.78 -15.61
C VAL A 433 9.81 32.70 -14.64
N LYS A 434 10.19 33.98 -14.55
CA LYS A 434 9.51 34.98 -13.70
C LYS A 434 8.06 35.23 -14.14
N ASN A 435 7.80 35.31 -15.45
CA ASN A 435 6.45 35.45 -15.99
C ASN A 435 5.61 34.19 -15.75
N ALA A 436 6.19 33.00 -15.94
CA ALA A 436 5.54 31.73 -15.64
C ALA A 436 5.20 31.58 -14.14
N LEU A 437 6.10 32.02 -13.25
CA LEU A 437 5.87 32.07 -11.81
C LEU A 437 4.69 32.99 -11.47
N SER A 438 4.67 34.22 -12.00
CA SER A 438 3.57 35.18 -11.74
C SER A 438 2.21 34.66 -12.23
N MET A 439 2.15 33.98 -13.40
CA MET A 439 0.93 33.32 -13.84
C MET A 439 0.52 32.14 -12.94
N SER A 440 1.48 31.41 -12.38
CA SER A 440 1.23 30.33 -11.41
C SER A 440 0.65 30.89 -10.11
N GLU A 441 1.23 31.96 -9.56
CA GLU A 441 0.75 32.66 -8.36
C GLU A 441 -0.67 33.18 -8.53
N ALA A 442 -0.97 33.86 -9.65
CA ALA A 442 -2.32 34.33 -9.96
C ALA A 442 -3.34 33.17 -10.02
N LYS A 443 -2.95 32.03 -10.59
CA LYS A 443 -3.78 30.82 -10.67
C LYS A 443 -3.98 30.16 -9.30
N ILE A 444 -2.97 30.17 -8.43
CA ILE A 444 -3.08 29.72 -7.03
C ILE A 444 -4.06 30.61 -6.26
N GLN A 445 -3.96 31.94 -6.39
CA GLN A 445 -4.91 32.88 -5.77
C GLN A 445 -6.35 32.67 -6.26
N GLN A 446 -6.55 32.43 -7.55
CA GLN A 446 -7.86 32.11 -8.13
C GLN A 446 -8.44 30.81 -7.54
N LEU A 447 -7.62 29.76 -7.42
CA LEU A 447 -8.02 28.47 -6.82
C LEU A 447 -8.32 28.60 -5.32
N MET A 448 -7.55 29.38 -4.56
CA MET A 448 -7.83 29.66 -3.15
C MET A 448 -9.17 30.39 -2.99
N LYS A 449 -9.47 31.38 -3.84
CA LYS A 449 -10.76 32.08 -3.85
C LYS A 449 -11.93 31.14 -4.16
N ALA A 450 -11.78 30.25 -5.15
CA ALA A 450 -12.79 29.24 -5.46
C ALA A 450 -13.02 28.25 -4.30
N ASN A 451 -11.94 27.81 -3.63
CA ASN A 451 -12.01 26.88 -2.50
C ASN A 451 -12.69 27.52 -1.26
N ASN A 452 -12.48 28.82 -1.03
CA ASN A 452 -13.20 29.58 0.00
C ASN A 452 -14.70 29.67 -0.31
N ASN A 453 -15.08 29.97 -1.55
CA ASN A 453 -16.49 30.00 -1.96
C ASN A 453 -17.18 28.63 -1.76
N LEU A 454 -16.55 27.53 -2.18
CA LEU A 454 -17.07 26.17 -1.98
C LEU A 454 -17.17 25.80 -0.50
N SER A 455 -16.22 26.24 0.33
CA SER A 455 -16.28 26.06 1.78
C SER A 455 -17.48 26.78 2.41
N ASP A 456 -17.85 27.94 1.86
CA ASP A 456 -19.02 28.70 2.32
C ASP A 456 -20.35 28.12 1.83
N GLU A 457 -20.41 27.57 0.63
CA GLU A 457 -21.57 26.79 0.17
C GLU A 457 -21.77 25.52 1.01
N LEU A 458 -20.69 24.78 1.32
CA LEU A 458 -20.74 23.63 2.23
C LEU A 458 -21.21 24.03 3.63
N ARG A 459 -20.73 25.15 4.16
CA ARG A 459 -21.15 25.72 5.45
C ARG A 459 -22.62 26.15 5.45
N LEU A 460 -23.15 26.63 4.32
CA LEU A 460 -24.56 26.95 4.14
C LEU A 460 -25.43 25.68 4.00
N MET A 461 -24.97 24.69 3.26
CA MET A 461 -25.59 23.36 3.12
C MET A 461 -25.72 22.66 4.48
N GLN A 462 -24.67 22.65 5.29
CA GLN A 462 -24.68 22.09 6.64
C GLN A 462 -25.71 22.78 7.55
N LYS A 463 -25.80 24.12 7.50
CA LYS A 463 -26.84 24.88 8.22
C LYS A 463 -28.25 24.50 7.77
N LYS A 464 -28.49 24.38 6.46
CA LYS A 464 -29.79 23.94 5.91
C LYS A 464 -30.15 22.53 6.39
N LEU A 465 -29.19 21.59 6.35
CA LEU A 465 -29.39 20.22 6.85
C LEU A 465 -29.72 20.18 8.35
N HIS A 466 -29.02 20.95 9.19
CA HIS A 466 -29.33 21.03 10.62
C HIS A 466 -30.71 21.66 10.90
N SER A 467 -31.12 22.66 10.11
CA SER A 467 -32.46 23.25 10.20
C SER A 467 -33.56 22.24 9.82
N LEU A 468 -33.38 21.50 8.72
CA LEU A 468 -34.32 20.47 8.29
C LEU A 468 -34.37 19.30 9.28
N GLN A 469 -33.23 18.94 9.90
CA GLN A 469 -33.18 17.91 10.94
C GLN A 469 -33.89 18.32 12.23
N SER A 470 -33.76 19.58 12.67
CA SER A 470 -34.47 20.08 13.86
C SER A 470 -35.98 20.23 13.59
N GLU A 471 -36.37 20.67 12.39
CA GLU A 471 -37.76 20.73 11.94
C GLU A 471 -38.40 19.33 11.84
N ASN A 472 -37.73 18.36 11.20
CA ASN A 472 -38.21 16.97 11.12
C ASN A 472 -38.34 16.34 12.53
N SER A 473 -37.41 16.68 13.44
CA SER A 473 -37.48 16.27 14.85
C SER A 473 -38.64 16.93 15.59
N SER A 474 -38.95 18.20 15.32
CA SER A 474 -40.09 18.92 15.87
C SER A 474 -41.42 18.34 15.39
N LEU A 475 -41.56 18.11 14.08
CA LEU A 475 -42.74 17.48 13.48
C LEU A 475 -42.98 16.07 14.03
N ARG A 476 -41.93 15.26 14.20
CA ARG A 476 -42.03 13.94 14.85
C ARG A 476 -42.51 14.03 16.30
N ARG A 477 -42.06 15.04 17.07
CA ARG A 477 -42.58 15.29 18.42
C ARG A 477 -44.04 15.72 18.39
N GLN A 478 -44.44 16.63 17.50
CA GLN A 478 -45.82 17.11 17.36
C GLN A 478 -46.80 15.97 17.01
N VAL A 479 -46.44 15.11 16.04
CA VAL A 479 -47.20 13.89 15.73
C VAL A 479 -47.31 12.97 16.96
N THR A 480 -46.25 12.86 17.76
CA THR A 480 -46.26 12.06 18.99
C THR A 480 -47.17 12.67 20.06
N THR A 481 -47.17 13.99 20.28
CA THR A 481 -48.05 14.65 21.25
C THR A 481 -49.52 14.63 20.85
N ASN A 482 -49.84 14.77 19.56
CA ASN A 482 -51.22 14.73 19.08
C ASN A 482 -51.89 13.35 19.28
N ILE A 483 -51.12 12.28 19.44
CA ILE A 483 -51.63 10.94 19.77
C ILE A 483 -52.09 10.84 21.24
N TYR A 484 -51.61 11.72 22.13
CA TYR A 484 -51.93 11.72 23.57
C TYR A 484 -52.94 12.80 24.00
N GLN A 485 -53.52 13.58 23.07
CA GLN A 485 -54.47 14.65 23.37
C GLN A 485 -55.88 14.37 22.81
N ILE A 486 -56.57 13.38 23.38
CA ILE A 486 -58.02 13.22 23.27
C ILE A 486 -58.61 13.19 24.70
N PRO A 487 -59.27 14.26 25.17
CA PRO A 487 -59.85 14.30 26.52
C PRO A 487 -61.23 13.64 26.57
N SER A 488 -61.54 12.95 27.66
CA SER A 488 -62.90 12.47 27.96
C SER A 488 -63.13 12.40 29.46
N GLY A 489 -64.02 13.25 29.94
CA GLY A 489 -64.65 13.25 31.25
C GLY A 489 -66.02 13.93 31.11
N THR A 490 -67.00 13.71 31.98
CA THR A 490 -67.09 12.85 33.19
C THR A 490 -68.57 12.76 33.55
N ASP A 491 -69.05 11.64 34.11
CA ASP A 491 -70.14 11.68 35.09
C ASP A 491 -70.28 10.39 35.94
N TYR A 492 -70.94 10.55 37.10
CA TYR A 492 -71.05 9.67 38.29
C TYR A 492 -72.00 8.43 38.13
N PRO A 493 -72.14 7.51 39.13
CA PRO A 493 -71.23 7.08 40.23
C PRO A 493 -71.07 5.52 40.37
N ASP A 494 -70.25 5.09 41.34
CA ASP A 494 -70.08 3.69 41.82
C ASP A 494 -71.21 3.29 42.82
N PRO A 495 -71.54 1.99 43.04
CA PRO A 495 -70.76 1.20 44.00
C PRO A 495 -70.51 -0.29 43.65
N SER A 496 -69.43 -0.82 44.24
CA SER A 496 -69.17 -2.23 44.64
C SER A 496 -68.52 -3.21 43.62
N SER A 497 -67.22 -3.41 43.83
CA SER A 497 -66.35 -4.50 43.34
C SER A 497 -66.57 -5.82 44.14
N PRO A 498 -65.97 -7.00 43.80
CA PRO A 498 -64.66 -7.16 43.12
C PRO A 498 -64.51 -8.27 42.05
N SER A 499 -63.27 -8.34 41.53
CA SER A 499 -62.59 -9.43 40.79
C SER A 499 -62.57 -9.42 39.24
N ALA A 500 -61.39 -9.06 38.74
CA ALA A 500 -60.80 -9.13 37.39
C ALA A 500 -61.44 -10.10 36.37
N LEU A 501 -61.81 -9.68 35.14
CA LEU A 501 -60.94 -9.29 33.98
C LEU A 501 -60.13 -10.48 33.38
N LYS A 502 -60.06 -10.70 32.06
CA LYS A 502 -60.67 -10.00 30.89
C LYS A 502 -60.86 -10.96 29.69
N ARG A 503 -61.66 -10.56 28.68
CA ARG A 503 -62.05 -11.37 27.51
C ARG A 503 -61.71 -10.65 26.18
N ARG A 504 -61.65 -11.44 25.09
CA ARG A 504 -61.72 -11.11 23.64
C ARG A 504 -62.78 -10.01 23.29
N GLN A 505 -62.90 -9.41 22.09
CA GLN A 505 -62.50 -9.83 20.73
C GLN A 505 -62.41 -8.64 19.72
N SER A 506 -62.24 -8.94 18.42
CA SER A 506 -62.06 -8.01 17.27
C SER A 506 -63.34 -7.78 16.45
N ALA A 507 -63.46 -6.64 15.71
CA ALA A 507 -63.75 -6.63 14.25
C ALA A 507 -64.05 -5.23 13.60
N ARG A 508 -63.82 -5.17 12.28
CA ARG A 508 -64.38 -4.25 11.24
C ARG A 508 -63.74 -2.87 10.99
N ALA A 509 -64.05 -2.28 9.83
CA ALA A 509 -63.23 -1.27 9.11
C ALA A 509 -64.05 -0.28 8.27
N SER A 510 -63.42 0.82 7.79
CA SER A 510 -63.85 1.65 6.63
C SER A 510 -62.78 2.67 6.19
N ARG A 511 -62.92 3.26 4.99
CA ARG A 511 -62.16 4.42 4.44
C ARG A 511 -63.13 5.40 3.73
N PRO A 512 -62.84 6.72 3.70
CA PRO A 512 -63.34 7.66 2.69
C PRO A 512 -62.28 8.01 1.61
N MET A 513 -62.62 8.89 0.66
CA MET A 513 -62.00 8.99 -0.68
C MET A 513 -62.15 10.40 -1.28
N SER A 514 -61.11 10.92 -1.97
CA SER A 514 -61.09 12.17 -2.78
C SER A 514 -59.67 12.39 -3.34
N MET A 515 -59.37 13.01 -4.51
CA MET A 515 -60.09 13.28 -5.77
C MET A 515 -59.01 13.61 -6.84
N TYR A 516 -59.00 12.93 -7.98
CA TYR A 516 -58.58 13.39 -9.33
C TYR A 516 -58.43 12.17 -10.26
N GLU A 517 -59.06 12.20 -11.43
CA GLU A 517 -59.03 11.12 -12.43
C GLU A 517 -58.31 11.51 -13.72
N THR A 518 -57.62 10.53 -14.32
CA THR A 518 -57.66 10.11 -15.74
C THR A 518 -56.64 8.96 -15.85
N GLY A 519 -56.87 7.80 -16.48
CA GLY A 519 -57.77 7.42 -17.58
C GLY A 519 -56.89 7.08 -18.80
N SER A 520 -56.88 5.90 -19.43
CA SER A 520 -57.66 4.65 -19.28
C SER A 520 -56.71 3.43 -19.52
N GLY A 521 -57.04 2.19 -19.11
CA GLY A 521 -57.79 1.20 -19.90
C GLY A 521 -56.84 0.20 -20.63
N LEU A 522 -57.06 -1.12 -20.76
CA LEU A 522 -58.12 -2.03 -20.31
C LEU A 522 -57.55 -3.46 -20.02
N LYS A 523 -58.37 -4.31 -19.39
CA LYS A 523 -58.18 -5.75 -19.04
C LYS A 523 -58.87 -6.67 -20.10
N PRO A 524 -58.91 -8.03 -19.96
CA PRO A 524 -57.98 -9.02 -19.38
C PRO A 524 -57.78 -10.27 -20.30
N TYR A 525 -57.13 -11.36 -19.84
CA TYR A 525 -57.77 -12.68 -19.63
C TYR A 525 -56.83 -13.74 -18.99
N LEU A 526 -57.42 -14.68 -18.24
CA LEU A 526 -56.87 -15.94 -17.71
C LEU A 526 -58.04 -16.94 -17.54
N PRO A 527 -57.80 -18.27 -17.55
CA PRO A 527 -58.18 -19.07 -16.35
C PRO A 527 -57.40 -20.39 -16.10
N LYS A 528 -57.16 -20.68 -14.79
CA LYS A 528 -57.21 -21.99 -14.07
C LYS A 528 -56.39 -23.21 -14.55
N GLY A 529 -55.90 -24.12 -13.68
CA GLY A 529 -56.06 -24.30 -12.22
C GLY A 529 -55.39 -25.61 -11.74
N GLU A 530 -55.40 -26.04 -10.47
CA GLU A 530 -55.90 -25.37 -9.24
C GLU A 530 -55.05 -25.75 -7.97
N THR A 531 -55.14 -26.94 -7.33
CA THR A 531 -54.61 -27.27 -5.95
C THR A 531 -54.50 -28.81 -5.64
N PRO A 532 -53.94 -29.36 -4.51
CA PRO A 532 -53.77 -28.80 -3.12
C PRO A 532 -52.46 -29.10 -2.30
N TYR A 533 -52.46 -28.65 -1.03
CA TYR A 533 -51.40 -28.57 0.02
C TYR A 533 -51.74 -29.42 1.28
N PRO A 534 -50.81 -29.68 2.25
CA PRO A 534 -50.47 -28.79 3.40
C PRO A 534 -48.94 -28.70 3.70
N GLU A 535 -48.32 -27.67 4.32
CA GLU A 535 -48.61 -26.82 5.52
C GLU A 535 -48.34 -27.55 6.86
N GLU A 536 -47.71 -26.98 7.91
CA GLU A 536 -47.13 -25.63 8.16
C GLU A 536 -45.68 -25.45 7.59
N GLY A 537 -44.76 -24.57 8.02
CA GLY A 537 -44.74 -23.54 9.09
C GLY A 537 -43.39 -22.79 9.25
N LEU A 538 -43.37 -21.69 10.04
CA LEU A 538 -42.20 -20.90 10.48
C LEU A 538 -42.48 -20.25 11.85
N PRO A 539 -41.45 -19.98 12.69
CA PRO A 539 -41.04 -18.57 12.88
C PRO A 539 -39.54 -18.33 13.13
N THR A 540 -39.13 -17.07 13.00
CA THR A 540 -37.77 -16.56 13.25
C THR A 540 -37.69 -15.87 14.62
N LEU A 541 -36.59 -16.06 15.40
CA LEU A 541 -35.75 -14.98 16.00
C LEU A 541 -34.81 -15.40 17.17
N GLN A 542 -33.51 -15.25 16.92
CA GLN A 542 -32.50 -14.69 17.86
C GLN A 542 -32.11 -15.51 19.14
N PRO A 543 -31.16 -15.06 20.02
CA PRO A 543 -29.92 -15.83 20.22
C PRO A 543 -29.69 -16.40 21.63
N PHE A 544 -28.79 -17.39 21.74
CA PHE A 544 -28.42 -18.04 23.00
C PHE A 544 -27.23 -17.37 23.73
N PRO A 545 -27.26 -17.27 25.07
CA PRO A 545 -26.13 -16.85 25.91
C PRO A 545 -25.26 -18.06 26.36
N PRO A 546 -24.02 -17.82 26.85
CA PRO A 546 -23.12 -18.88 27.33
C PRO A 546 -23.08 -18.99 28.87
N HIS A 547 -23.20 -20.20 29.44
CA HIS A 547 -22.67 -20.49 30.79
C HIS A 547 -22.27 -21.96 31.06
N THR A 548 -21.06 -22.08 31.60
CA THR A 548 -20.37 -23.10 32.42
C THR A 548 -21.19 -24.21 33.14
N GLU A 549 -20.71 -25.47 33.07
CA GLU A 549 -20.28 -26.36 34.19
C GLU A 549 -19.66 -27.67 33.63
N ARG A 550 -18.47 -28.16 34.05
CA ARG A 550 -18.05 -28.88 35.30
C ARG A 550 -18.60 -30.33 35.39
N GLY A 551 -17.81 -31.41 35.52
CA GLY A 551 -16.35 -31.62 35.41
C GLY A 551 -15.83 -32.81 36.27
N ALA A 552 -14.82 -33.58 35.78
CA ALA A 552 -13.96 -34.52 36.55
C ALA A 552 -12.70 -34.87 35.71
N PHE A 553 -11.41 -34.85 36.11
CA PHE A 553 -10.61 -34.98 37.36
C PHE A 553 -10.10 -36.38 37.75
N VAL A 554 -8.79 -36.62 37.53
CA VAL A 554 -7.74 -37.24 38.41
C VAL A 554 -6.39 -36.79 37.79
N THR A 555 -5.63 -35.77 38.27
CA THR A 555 -4.63 -35.72 39.38
C THR A 555 -3.52 -36.79 39.28
N THR A 556 -2.23 -36.64 39.61
CA THR A 556 -1.40 -35.78 40.51
C THR A 556 0.02 -35.61 39.89
N SER A 557 0.98 -34.77 40.32
CA SER A 557 1.09 -33.71 41.36
C SER A 557 2.32 -32.81 41.05
N SER A 558 2.39 -31.64 41.69
CA SER A 558 3.36 -30.55 41.47
C SER A 558 4.52 -30.47 42.47
N SER A 559 5.66 -29.89 42.07
CA SER A 559 6.48 -29.02 42.95
C SER A 559 7.49 -28.16 42.16
N LEU A 560 7.46 -26.84 42.37
CA LEU A 560 8.60 -25.92 42.14
C LEU A 560 9.40 -25.80 43.45
N PRO A 561 10.69 -25.40 43.43
CA PRO A 561 10.98 -23.97 43.69
C PRO A 561 12.26 -23.37 43.04
N SER A 562 12.22 -22.04 42.88
CA SER A 562 13.31 -21.05 43.04
C SER A 562 14.54 -20.97 42.08
N PHE A 563 14.99 -19.72 41.90
CA PHE A 563 16.28 -19.30 41.35
C PHE A 563 17.46 -19.62 42.30
N PRO A 564 18.72 -19.53 41.82
CA PRO A 564 19.53 -18.36 42.19
C PRO A 564 20.27 -17.70 40.99
N SER A 565 21.01 -16.63 41.29
CA SER A 565 21.70 -15.75 40.33
C SER A 565 23.23 -15.73 40.53
N THR A 566 23.93 -14.98 39.67
CA THR A 566 25.29 -14.39 39.79
C THR A 566 26.55 -15.27 39.68
N LEU A 567 27.47 -14.83 38.79
CA LEU A 567 28.95 -14.64 38.97
C LEU A 567 29.77 -15.81 39.59
N SER A 568 30.88 -16.32 39.04
CA SER A 568 32.05 -15.62 38.45
C SER A 568 33.15 -16.59 37.95
N TRP A 569 33.99 -16.10 37.02
CA TRP A 569 35.44 -16.33 36.83
C TRP A 569 36.14 -17.59 37.41
N SER A 570 36.65 -18.45 36.52
CA SER A 570 38.10 -18.75 36.39
C SER A 570 38.39 -19.61 35.14
N LYS A 571 39.62 -19.84 34.64
CA LYS A 571 40.83 -19.04 34.33
C LYS A 571 42.00 -20.06 34.20
N ASP A 572 42.71 -20.05 33.07
CA ASP A 572 43.98 -20.78 32.77
C ASP A 572 43.94 -22.35 32.82
N ASP A 573 44.91 -23.12 32.29
CA ASP A 573 46.14 -22.76 31.54
C ASP A 573 46.61 -23.86 30.55
N SER A 574 47.47 -23.46 29.61
CA SER A 574 48.67 -24.17 29.11
C SER A 574 48.56 -25.37 28.13
N ALA A 575 49.60 -25.72 27.36
CA ALA A 575 50.67 -24.93 26.68
C ALA A 575 51.58 -25.84 25.82
N GLN A 576 52.00 -25.40 24.62
CA GLN A 576 53.29 -25.66 23.92
C GLN A 576 53.23 -24.96 22.53
N LYS A 577 54.17 -24.15 22.00
CA LYS A 577 55.66 -24.12 21.92
C LYS A 577 56.25 -25.31 21.10
N ALA A 578 57.17 -25.16 20.14
CA ALA A 578 57.73 -24.02 19.35
C ALA A 578 58.55 -24.63 18.15
N SER A 579 59.38 -23.98 17.28
CA SER A 579 59.86 -22.60 17.07
C SER A 579 60.55 -22.41 15.68
N LYS A 580 60.37 -21.23 15.05
CA LYS A 580 61.37 -20.36 14.37
C LYS A 580 62.42 -20.94 13.36
N LEU A 581 62.48 -20.36 12.13
CA LEU A 581 63.73 -19.88 11.48
C LEU A 581 63.46 -18.83 10.36
N GLU A 582 64.52 -18.19 9.83
CA GLU A 582 64.49 -16.86 9.14
C GLU A 582 65.23 -16.78 7.79
N LYS A 583 64.78 -15.87 6.89
CA LYS A 583 65.54 -14.96 5.98
C LYS A 583 64.52 -14.16 5.11
N GLN A 584 64.50 -12.83 5.06
CA GLN A 584 65.47 -11.83 4.52
C GLN A 584 65.66 -11.95 2.98
N SER A 585 65.56 -10.89 2.16
CA SER A 585 65.31 -9.43 2.38
C SER A 585 64.59 -8.85 1.12
N SER A 586 64.36 -7.55 0.82
CA SER A 586 64.92 -6.23 1.21
C SER A 586 63.88 -5.10 1.05
N MET A 587 64.28 -3.84 1.27
CA MET A 587 63.62 -2.58 0.83
C MET A 587 64.64 -1.66 0.12
N PRO A 588 64.28 -0.45 -0.37
CA PRO A 588 64.41 0.74 0.51
C PRO A 588 63.31 1.85 0.34
N GLU A 589 63.02 2.52 1.47
CA GLU A 589 62.86 3.99 1.65
C GLU A 589 61.76 4.80 0.88
N SER A 590 61.14 5.86 1.43
CA SER A 590 61.30 6.56 2.72
C SER A 590 60.00 7.25 3.22
N ASP A 591 59.74 7.13 4.53
CA ASP A 591 59.54 8.18 5.57
C ASP A 591 58.83 9.51 5.21
N TYR A 592 57.98 10.11 6.05
CA TYR A 592 58.17 10.38 7.49
C TYR A 592 56.99 10.02 8.43
N ASP A 593 57.27 10.03 9.74
CA ASP A 593 56.50 9.37 10.81
C ASP A 593 55.91 10.33 11.89
N ASN A 594 55.38 9.75 12.98
CA ASN A 594 54.36 10.27 13.90
C ASN A 594 54.81 11.13 15.10
N THR A 595 53.84 11.92 15.61
CA THR A 595 53.46 12.17 17.02
C THR A 595 54.52 12.20 18.13
N PHE A 596 54.50 13.24 18.99
CA PHE A 596 54.70 13.08 20.44
C PHE A 596 53.95 14.14 21.29
N ASN A 597 53.95 13.98 22.61
CA ASN A 597 53.15 14.73 23.59
C ASN A 597 53.97 15.26 24.79
N ASP A 598 53.45 16.33 25.42
CA ASP A 598 53.66 16.77 26.82
C ASP A 598 54.86 17.64 27.28
N SER A 599 54.65 18.29 28.44
CA SER A 599 55.54 19.04 29.36
C SER A 599 56.01 20.48 29.04
N GLU A 600 55.52 21.44 29.87
CA GLU A 600 56.22 22.49 30.66
C GLU A 600 57.35 23.37 30.03
N MET A 601 57.57 24.65 30.38
CA MET A 601 57.00 25.60 31.36
C MET A 601 57.47 27.05 31.01
N ASP A 602 56.70 28.12 31.30
CA ASP A 602 57.17 29.29 32.11
C ASP A 602 56.04 30.28 32.49
N ASP A 603 56.32 31.24 33.39
CA ASP A 603 55.39 32.09 34.14
C ASP A 603 55.00 33.45 33.49
N SER A 604 53.81 33.95 33.87
CA SER A 604 53.40 35.36 33.79
C SER A 604 52.15 35.63 34.66
N GLY A 605 52.36 35.94 35.94
CA GLY A 605 51.29 36.40 36.86
C GLY A 605 50.66 37.78 36.50
N PHE A 606 49.73 38.34 37.27
CA PHE A 606 49.41 38.11 38.69
C PHE A 606 47.93 38.39 39.02
N SER A 607 47.41 37.79 40.09
CA SER A 607 46.01 37.97 40.56
C SER A 607 45.82 39.07 41.63
N ARG A 608 44.59 39.62 41.73
CA ARG A 608 44.06 40.24 42.97
C ARG A 608 42.65 39.75 43.32
N ARG A 609 42.36 39.73 44.63
CA ARG A 609 41.15 39.14 45.25
C ARG A 609 40.02 40.15 45.50
N GLY A 610 38.80 39.66 45.72
CA GLY A 610 37.74 40.40 46.41
C GLY A 610 36.49 39.58 46.77
N ARG A 611 36.37 39.11 48.03
CA ARG A 611 35.11 38.60 48.63
C ARG A 611 35.19 38.63 50.17
N LEU A 612 34.19 39.22 50.84
CA LEU A 612 33.90 39.06 52.28
C LEU A 612 32.41 39.40 52.59
N ARG A 613 31.96 39.43 53.85
CA ARG A 613 30.55 39.20 54.30
C ARG A 613 29.86 40.37 55.07
N SER A 614 28.51 40.34 55.08
CA SER A 614 27.57 40.89 56.12
C SER A 614 27.45 42.44 56.23
N SER A 615 26.36 43.12 56.64
CA SER A 615 24.98 42.86 57.15
C SER A 615 24.06 44.08 56.80
N GLY A 616 22.74 44.22 57.08
CA GLY A 616 21.66 43.36 57.62
C GLY A 616 20.61 44.12 58.48
N TRP A 617 19.35 43.62 58.56
CA TRP A 617 18.19 44.02 59.42
C TRP A 617 17.26 45.24 59.05
N LEU A 618 15.95 44.92 58.89
CA LEU A 618 14.68 45.65 59.17
C LEU A 618 14.28 47.03 58.57
N GLY A 619 12.95 47.24 58.47
CA GLY A 619 12.21 48.47 58.09
C GLY A 619 11.58 48.38 56.68
N GLU A 620 10.30 48.13 56.42
CA GLU A 620 9.01 48.71 56.89
C GLU A 620 8.63 50.06 56.22
N GLY A 621 7.48 50.10 55.51
CA GLY A 621 6.96 51.33 54.88
C GLY A 621 5.90 51.10 53.77
N SER A 622 4.78 51.83 53.84
CA SER A 622 3.77 51.99 52.76
C SER A 622 4.32 52.95 51.66
N SER A 623 3.76 53.18 50.47
CA SER A 623 2.36 53.13 50.00
C SER A 623 2.25 53.17 48.45
N ILE A 624 1.04 53.03 47.90
CA ILE A 624 0.71 53.26 46.46
C ILE A 624 0.39 54.75 46.21
N PRO A 625 0.86 55.33 45.08
CA PRO A 625 -0.06 55.96 44.12
C PRO A 625 0.30 55.75 42.62
N GLU A 626 -0.74 55.77 41.78
CA GLU A 626 -0.90 56.43 40.45
C GLU A 626 0.35 56.61 39.55
N LEU A 627 0.47 55.96 38.37
CA LEU A 627 -0.20 56.17 37.05
C LEU A 627 0.70 56.92 36.04
N ASP A 628 0.44 56.71 34.74
CA ASP A 628 1.12 57.26 33.54
C ASP A 628 2.61 56.87 33.34
N ASP A 629 3.11 56.58 32.12
CA ASP A 629 2.49 56.17 30.84
C ASP A 629 3.56 55.50 29.93
N LEU A 630 3.15 54.86 28.83
CA LEU A 630 3.94 54.43 27.65
C LEU A 630 5.15 53.49 27.85
N GLU A 631 4.93 52.16 27.79
CA GLU A 631 5.96 51.22 27.26
C GLU A 631 5.40 50.28 26.17
N MET A 632 5.65 50.69 24.91
CA MET A 632 5.97 49.87 23.73
C MET A 632 5.27 48.49 23.57
N GLU A 633 4.23 48.45 22.71
CA GLU A 633 3.71 47.17 22.17
C GLU A 633 4.83 46.37 21.47
N SER A 634 5.06 45.14 21.92
CA SER A 634 5.95 44.17 21.27
C SER A 634 5.14 43.16 20.46
N ASP A 635 5.68 42.79 19.29
CA ASP A 635 4.95 42.06 18.24
C ASP A 635 4.52 40.65 18.71
N PRO A 636 3.23 40.25 18.60
CA PRO A 636 2.73 38.93 18.99
C PRO A 636 3.16 37.83 17.99
N THR A 637 4.45 37.54 18.02
CA THR A 637 5.11 36.44 17.29
C THR A 637 4.61 35.07 17.76
N LEU A 638 4.62 34.10 16.84
CA LEU A 638 4.30 32.70 17.14
C LEU A 638 5.50 31.99 17.78
N PRO A 639 5.29 30.97 18.64
CA PRO A 639 6.39 30.19 19.19
C PRO A 639 7.18 29.46 18.10
N SER A 640 8.44 29.14 18.41
CA SER A 640 9.30 28.39 17.50
C SER A 640 8.69 27.02 17.17
N THR A 641 8.87 26.57 15.95
CA THR A 641 8.44 25.23 15.51
C THR A 641 9.14 24.13 16.30
N GLU A 642 10.41 24.34 16.67
CA GLU A 642 11.22 23.40 17.45
C GLU A 642 10.68 23.22 18.89
N ASP A 643 10.31 24.31 19.58
CA ASP A 643 9.71 24.23 20.92
C ASP A 643 8.36 23.51 20.90
N VAL A 644 7.53 23.79 19.89
CA VAL A 644 6.21 23.15 19.73
C VAL A 644 6.36 21.65 19.40
N ILE A 645 7.36 21.26 18.62
CA ILE A 645 7.72 19.86 18.38
C ILE A 645 8.20 19.21 19.69
N ARG A 646 9.16 19.81 20.38
CA ARG A 646 9.76 19.30 21.63
C ARG A 646 8.72 19.11 22.75
N LYS A 647 7.76 20.03 22.90
CA LYS A 647 6.62 19.83 23.82
C LYS A 647 5.65 18.75 23.33
N THR A 648 5.42 18.62 22.03
CA THR A 648 4.60 17.53 21.45
C THR A 648 5.22 16.15 21.68
N GLU A 649 6.54 16.01 21.58
CA GLU A 649 7.26 14.79 21.92
C GLU A 649 7.13 14.44 23.41
N GLN A 650 7.26 15.44 24.30
CA GLN A 650 7.09 15.24 25.74
C GLN A 650 5.65 14.81 26.12
N ILE A 651 4.64 15.38 25.47
CA ILE A 651 3.24 14.93 25.59
C ILE A 651 3.08 13.50 25.08
N THR A 652 3.65 13.19 23.91
CA THR A 652 3.57 11.86 23.28
C THR A 652 4.23 10.78 24.14
N LYS A 653 5.38 11.06 24.76
CA LYS A 653 6.05 10.17 25.71
C LYS A 653 5.17 9.89 26.95
N ASN A 654 4.61 10.94 27.55
CA ASN A 654 3.73 10.78 28.71
C ASN A 654 2.45 9.98 28.36
N ILE A 655 1.94 10.12 27.13
CA ILE A 655 0.85 9.30 26.58
C ILE A 655 1.27 7.83 26.41
N GLN A 656 2.47 7.55 25.89
CA GLN A 656 2.97 6.17 25.75
C GLN A 656 3.09 5.46 27.12
N GLU A 657 3.50 6.18 28.16
CA GLU A 657 3.54 5.65 29.53
C GLU A 657 2.13 5.37 30.10
N LEU A 658 1.15 6.25 29.82
CA LEU A 658 -0.26 6.02 30.18
C LEU A 658 -0.84 4.79 29.45
N LEU A 659 -0.60 4.67 28.14
CA LEU A 659 -1.09 3.54 27.34
C LEU A 659 -0.47 2.22 27.78
N ARG A 660 0.81 2.21 28.19
CA ARG A 660 1.46 1.05 28.81
C ARG A 660 0.80 0.69 30.15
N ALA A 661 0.54 1.66 31.02
CA ALA A 661 -0.16 1.42 32.28
C ALA A 661 -1.57 0.85 32.06
N ALA A 662 -2.28 1.30 31.01
CA ALA A 662 -3.58 0.76 30.60
C ALA A 662 -3.49 -0.68 30.10
N GLN A 663 -2.48 -1.02 29.28
CA GLN A 663 -2.23 -2.40 28.82
C GLN A 663 -1.85 -3.35 29.98
N GLU A 664 -1.14 -2.84 30.98
CA GLU A 664 -0.73 -3.60 32.18
C GLU A 664 -1.82 -3.63 33.28
N ASN A 665 -3.01 -3.04 33.05
CA ASN A 665 -4.11 -2.85 34.03
C ASN A 665 -3.67 -2.17 35.35
N LYS A 666 -2.67 -1.28 35.29
CA LYS A 666 -2.11 -0.56 36.44
C LYS A 666 -2.84 0.76 36.68
N HIS A 667 -4.09 0.65 37.12
CA HIS A 667 -5.00 1.79 37.31
C HIS A 667 -4.46 2.84 38.30
N ASP A 668 -3.69 2.44 39.32
CA ASP A 668 -3.02 3.36 40.25
C ASP A 668 -2.06 4.35 39.55
N SER A 669 -1.52 3.96 38.39
CA SER A 669 -0.63 4.81 37.59
C SER A 669 -1.38 5.81 36.70
N PHE A 670 -2.71 5.71 36.57
CA PHE A 670 -3.49 6.58 35.68
C PHE A 670 -3.48 8.04 36.14
N ILE A 671 -3.54 8.30 37.45
CA ILE A 671 -3.51 9.66 38.01
C ILE A 671 -2.14 10.32 37.77
N PRO A 672 -0.99 9.76 38.22
CA PRO A 672 0.33 10.34 37.97
C PRO A 672 0.69 10.50 36.48
N CYS A 673 0.17 9.63 35.60
CA CYS A 673 0.32 9.82 34.16
C CYS A 673 -0.56 10.98 33.64
N SER A 674 -1.83 11.08 34.07
CA SER A 674 -2.71 12.19 33.67
C SER A 674 -2.22 13.56 34.11
N GLU A 675 -1.60 13.65 35.29
CA GLU A 675 -1.03 14.90 35.82
C GLU A 675 0.20 15.32 35.01
N ARG A 676 1.10 14.40 34.67
CA ARG A 676 2.26 14.69 33.81
C ARG A 676 1.85 15.05 32.37
N ILE A 677 0.75 14.48 31.85
CA ILE A 677 0.16 14.90 30.57
C ILE A 677 -0.42 16.32 30.68
N HIS A 678 -1.16 16.62 31.76
CA HIS A 678 -1.76 17.94 31.97
C HIS A 678 -0.72 19.06 32.17
N VAL A 679 0.37 18.81 32.90
CA VAL A 679 1.50 19.75 33.02
C VAL A 679 2.14 19.99 31.65
N ALA A 680 2.48 18.95 30.91
CA ALA A 680 3.08 19.10 29.57
C ALA A 680 2.16 19.82 28.56
N VAL A 681 0.84 19.60 28.64
CA VAL A 681 -0.18 20.33 27.86
C VAL A 681 -0.27 21.80 28.29
N THR A 682 -0.19 22.09 29.58
CA THR A 682 -0.22 23.47 30.10
C THR A 682 1.04 24.24 29.69
N GLU A 683 2.21 23.60 29.75
CA GLU A 683 3.46 24.14 29.21
C GLU A 683 3.39 24.38 27.70
N MET A 684 2.82 23.43 26.93
CA MET A 684 2.62 23.60 25.48
C MET A 684 1.68 24.77 25.18
N ALA A 685 0.60 24.93 25.96
CA ALA A 685 -0.34 26.05 25.80
C ALA A 685 0.28 27.40 26.19
N ALA A 686 1.19 27.42 27.17
CA ALA A 686 1.91 28.63 27.61
C ALA A 686 2.91 29.16 26.56
N LEU A 687 3.30 28.37 25.56
CA LEU A 687 4.09 28.84 24.42
C LEU A 687 3.30 29.79 23.50
N PHE A 688 1.96 29.80 23.55
CA PHE A 688 1.13 30.59 22.66
C PHE A 688 0.62 31.88 23.33
N PRO A 689 0.52 33.01 22.61
CA PRO A 689 -0.01 34.25 23.16
C PRO A 689 -1.47 34.07 23.60
N LYS A 690 -1.87 34.74 24.69
CA LYS A 690 -3.20 34.61 25.34
C LYS A 690 -4.41 34.84 24.39
N LYS A 691 -4.19 35.46 23.22
CA LYS A 691 -5.14 35.55 22.11
C LYS A 691 -4.42 35.23 20.78
N PRO A 692 -4.37 33.95 20.34
CA PRO A 692 -3.81 33.61 19.04
C PRO A 692 -4.65 34.25 17.93
N ARG A 693 -4.00 34.95 16.97
CA ARG A 693 -4.68 35.54 15.79
C ARG A 693 -5.42 34.45 14.99
N SER A 694 -4.76 33.31 14.76
CA SER A 694 -5.29 32.16 14.02
C SER A 694 -6.38 31.39 14.80
N GLU A 695 -7.58 31.26 14.21
CA GLU A 695 -8.72 30.54 14.81
C GLU A 695 -8.45 29.02 14.91
N THR A 696 -7.67 28.46 13.98
CA THR A 696 -7.31 27.03 13.96
C THR A 696 -6.39 26.66 15.11
N VAL A 697 -5.38 27.51 15.40
CA VAL A 697 -4.54 27.41 16.60
C VAL A 697 -5.41 27.52 17.85
N ARG A 698 -6.30 28.51 17.92
CA ARG A 698 -7.21 28.70 19.07
C ARG A 698 -8.18 27.54 19.26
N GLY A 699 -8.63 26.90 18.18
CA GLY A 699 -9.44 25.68 18.21
C GLY A 699 -8.65 24.47 18.73
N SER A 700 -7.44 24.26 18.20
CA SER A 700 -6.57 23.14 18.56
C SER A 700 -6.09 23.23 20.01
N LEU A 701 -5.75 24.44 20.52
CA LEU A 701 -5.43 24.68 21.93
C LEU A 701 -6.63 24.39 22.84
N ARG A 702 -7.83 24.88 22.51
CA ARG A 702 -9.05 24.58 23.27
C ARG A 702 -9.32 23.07 23.34
N LEU A 703 -9.13 22.35 22.22
CA LEU A 703 -9.26 20.90 22.18
C LEU A 703 -8.20 20.19 23.02
N LEU A 704 -6.93 20.62 22.95
CA LEU A 704 -5.82 20.05 23.71
C LEU A 704 -6.06 20.16 25.23
N THR A 705 -6.32 21.38 25.72
CA THR A 705 -6.57 21.64 27.16
C THR A 705 -7.85 20.97 27.64
N SER A 706 -8.94 21.01 26.86
CA SER A 706 -10.20 20.35 27.22
C SER A 706 -10.03 18.84 27.34
N SER A 707 -9.34 18.20 26.39
CA SER A 707 -9.07 16.76 26.42
C SER A 707 -8.13 16.36 27.58
N ALA A 708 -7.17 17.21 27.95
CA ALA A 708 -6.31 16.99 29.13
C ALA A 708 -7.08 17.09 30.46
N CYS A 709 -7.98 18.08 30.61
CA CYS A 709 -8.87 18.17 31.76
C CYS A 709 -9.85 16.98 31.83
N ARG A 710 -10.40 16.56 30.68
CA ARG A 710 -11.27 15.37 30.59
C ARG A 710 -10.51 14.11 30.98
N LEU A 711 -9.27 13.94 30.51
CA LEU A 711 -8.39 12.82 30.88
C LEU A 711 -8.18 12.72 32.41
N GLN A 712 -7.89 13.82 33.09
CA GLN A 712 -7.78 13.82 34.56
C GLN A 712 -9.11 13.44 35.24
N GLY A 713 -10.24 13.87 34.68
CA GLY A 713 -11.57 13.48 35.14
C GLY A 713 -11.82 11.97 35.03
N GLU A 714 -11.47 11.36 33.90
CA GLU A 714 -11.59 9.91 33.69
C GLU A 714 -10.60 9.11 34.54
N CYS A 715 -9.33 9.54 34.63
CA CYS A 715 -8.34 8.89 35.49
C CYS A 715 -8.71 8.93 36.99
N ARG A 716 -9.47 9.95 37.45
CA ARG A 716 -10.01 10.00 38.82
C ARG A 716 -11.14 9.00 39.06
N LYS A 717 -11.91 8.61 38.03
CA LYS A 717 -12.91 7.54 38.13
C LYS A 717 -12.30 6.13 38.22
N ALA A 718 -11.00 5.98 37.97
CA ALA A 718 -10.29 4.72 38.17
C ALA A 718 -9.98 4.41 39.65
N VAL A 719 -10.22 5.35 40.56
CA VAL A 719 -10.06 5.15 42.02
C VAL A 719 -11.38 4.63 42.62
N PRO A 720 -11.37 3.55 43.41
CA PRO A 720 -12.56 3.11 44.15
C PRO A 720 -13.00 4.18 45.16
N SER A 721 -14.24 4.66 45.02
CA SER A 721 -14.92 5.45 46.06
C SER A 721 -15.68 4.49 46.98
N GLU A 722 -15.50 4.62 48.30
CA GLU A 722 -16.29 3.83 49.24
C GLU A 722 -17.79 4.15 49.12
N GLY A 723 -18.63 3.11 49.12
CA GLY A 723 -20.09 3.23 49.24
C GLY A 723 -20.92 3.11 47.95
N GLY A 724 -20.35 2.77 46.80
CA GLY A 724 -21.10 2.58 45.54
C GLY A 724 -20.74 1.31 44.77
N PRO A 725 -21.59 0.86 43.80
CA PRO A 725 -21.18 -0.15 42.83
C PRO A 725 -20.00 0.38 42.02
N GLY A 726 -18.92 -0.40 41.94
CA GLY A 726 -17.67 0.04 41.31
C GLY A 726 -17.85 0.40 39.83
N PRO A 727 -17.13 1.42 39.33
CA PRO A 727 -17.18 1.79 37.92
C PRO A 727 -16.65 0.65 37.04
N ASP A 728 -17.22 0.52 35.84
CA ASP A 728 -16.71 -0.40 34.82
C ASP A 728 -15.29 0.04 34.41
N MET A 729 -14.30 -0.68 34.93
CA MET A 729 -12.89 -0.37 34.72
C MET A 729 -12.45 -0.56 33.25
N GLN A 730 -13.14 -1.41 32.50
CA GLN A 730 -12.90 -1.60 31.07
C GLN A 730 -13.39 -0.38 30.28
N LEU A 731 -14.58 0.13 30.62
CA LEU A 731 -15.12 1.38 30.05
C LEU A 731 -14.27 2.60 30.44
N VAL A 732 -13.86 2.73 31.70
CA VAL A 732 -12.96 3.82 32.15
C VAL A 732 -11.64 3.76 31.40
N THR A 733 -11.04 2.57 31.25
CA THR A 733 -9.79 2.40 30.50
C THR A 733 -9.96 2.77 29.03
N GLN A 734 -11.08 2.42 28.39
CA GLN A 734 -11.39 2.83 27.02
C GLN A 734 -11.54 4.36 26.89
N GLN A 735 -12.18 5.02 27.86
CA GLN A 735 -12.36 6.48 27.88
C GLN A 735 -11.02 7.21 28.11
N VAL A 736 -10.16 6.70 28.99
CA VAL A 736 -8.78 7.20 29.20
C VAL A 736 -7.96 7.09 27.91
N ILE A 737 -8.02 5.95 27.21
CA ILE A 737 -7.35 5.73 25.92
C ILE A 737 -7.87 6.72 24.85
N GLN A 738 -9.19 6.93 24.75
CA GLN A 738 -9.75 7.90 23.79
C GLN A 738 -9.29 9.33 24.08
N CYS A 739 -9.22 9.73 25.35
CA CYS A 739 -8.70 11.06 25.71
C CYS A 739 -7.23 11.23 25.32
N ALA A 740 -6.41 10.19 25.50
CA ALA A 740 -5.01 10.20 25.07
C ALA A 740 -4.88 10.37 23.52
N TYR A 741 -5.71 9.68 22.74
CA TYR A 741 -5.74 9.87 21.28
C TYR A 741 -6.19 11.30 20.87
N ASP A 742 -7.20 11.86 21.53
CA ASP A 742 -7.67 13.22 21.24
C ASP A 742 -6.60 14.29 21.54
N ILE A 743 -5.82 14.12 22.63
CA ILE A 743 -4.68 14.99 22.97
C ILE A 743 -3.56 14.86 21.92
N ALA A 744 -3.16 13.64 21.56
CA ALA A 744 -2.12 13.40 20.54
C ALA A 744 -2.50 13.99 19.17
N LYS A 745 -3.78 13.88 18.79
CA LYS A 745 -4.33 14.49 17.57
C LYS A 745 -4.26 16.02 17.59
N ALA A 746 -4.65 16.65 18.70
CA ALA A 746 -4.59 18.11 18.85
C ALA A 746 -3.15 18.64 18.86
N ALA A 747 -2.21 17.95 19.51
CA ALA A 747 -0.79 18.33 19.52
C ALA A 747 -0.17 18.22 18.11
N LYS A 748 -0.44 17.13 17.38
CA LYS A 748 -0.01 16.98 15.98
C LYS A 748 -0.61 18.05 15.06
N GLN A 749 -1.86 18.46 15.30
CA GLN A 749 -2.47 19.58 14.57
C GLN A 749 -1.75 20.90 14.84
N LEU A 750 -1.37 21.20 16.09
CA LEU A 750 -0.60 22.40 16.42
C LEU A 750 0.77 22.44 15.70
N VAL A 751 1.54 21.34 15.72
CA VAL A 751 2.79 21.23 14.93
C VAL A 751 2.54 21.44 13.44
N THR A 752 1.44 20.89 12.89
CA THR A 752 1.08 21.03 11.47
C THR A 752 0.64 22.45 11.09
N ILE A 753 0.21 23.26 12.07
CA ILE A 753 -0.16 24.66 11.86
C ILE A 753 1.08 25.56 12.01
N THR A 754 1.87 25.44 13.09
CA THR A 754 3.05 26.30 13.28
C THR A 754 4.13 26.06 12.23
N THR A 755 4.29 24.84 11.72
CA THR A 755 5.19 24.58 10.57
C THR A 755 4.74 25.25 9.28
N LYS A 756 3.45 25.53 9.10
CA LYS A 756 2.91 26.27 7.94
C LYS A 756 2.88 27.78 8.17
N GLU A 757 2.56 28.22 9.38
CA GLU A 757 2.52 29.64 9.74
C GLU A 757 3.94 30.24 9.88
N ASN A 758 4.99 29.41 10.03
CA ASN A 758 6.41 29.84 10.02
C ASN A 758 7.16 29.50 8.69
N THR A 759 6.46 29.08 7.63
CA THR A 759 7.05 28.86 6.28
C THR A 759 6.39 29.69 5.17
N ASN A 760 5.57 30.67 5.57
CA ASN A 760 5.09 31.78 4.74
C ASN A 760 5.52 33.09 5.40
#